data_AF-B4JPQ5-F1
#
_entry.id   AF-B4JPQ5-F1
#
_cell.length_a   1.000
_cell.length_b   1.000
_cell.length_c   1.000
_cell.angle_alpha   90.00
_cell.angle_beta   90.00
_cell.angle_gamma   90.00
#
_symmetry.space_group_name_H-M   'P 1'
#
loop_
_entity.id
_entity.type
_entity.pdbx_description
1 polymer ?
#
loop_
_entity_poly.entity_id
_entity_poly.type
_entity_poly.pdbx_seq_one_letter_code
_entity_poly.pdbx_strand_id
1 'polypeptide(L)'
;MPDIKELENCDLTNGSEDVPEPALEPEEMSILPPDHPLLRKFQQSLREHLLRTKNKLIDEITDIKYEVKAKEERREEQGLLLYDMQNKITYQEQQIREISAQIDEHIEKRQKEEAAVETIKKEYEEKLKLARGQKSLYNNRMMELEDLQSLRSNIKQWAYDVEDEVKNAKRIVSRDAQLQKQLSEEKRKSDILFYRLDMEVKKKEVELQSISDDEIAIKEVVNVLNMSIADANTDLEALQNEHKRLIQAWSEVIIAIQLRDKILFQVQDSIRKQKESIKLNANGIEAVKKQIAREMELNKKLDSFKQRLADDMNNLSRDCQRELDNLTLLKLKLDEFPDFLARTETDLSEATREGTKIQSEVRRLDHTLDKNHQKKFQIEEAILKLAQEQLITDKASAYRLKLLNKAQEQRRVVDLSLSKVQSQLAMAMLDVEKLRSVLFNARKENDNVQESLNKAEGKSNDLDGELKKLQAKIDIKTKRFEKLNSQIEDIQAAFGSDCGNPTELKIKQIEKSIHIGEHSIREHQQFWIMLQNHFVNLTHKRSDQVHEIQVTRKQLSIIKQKSLKVEQDLEISESKTRDLNLDIQKYTSKLELLNEKVYTKRKNHDIEESEYEHEQTELSQKLKDTELSTLKLEKDINELQNEIELHKDLVLDKHRESLSWETKHKLIEETINWTKTERSLNGEIGAMKIEIHRMTIRFNQLKRAQEKLVQDLEHCVMHREQIFVNATVKEHIDAKKKKIKNSSQVQVKLDEVRNKTKMIQNEITFLQETRIVDDKNKIERMIYILRKIENDLKEVTSKDAGIRAQIEDGLLTKHANLEQIVRKQNRAKAFRKLLNAKGQQKIVRSESTIQLQLENQIEMNDSLMEIVQTLTNDYPEKKTFFTKLIHFLKE
;
A
#
# COMPACT_ATOMS: atom_id res chain seq x y z
N MET A 1 29.30 75.16 25.18
CA MET A 1 30.52 74.60 24.58
C MET A 1 30.20 74.14 23.17
N PRO A 2 30.43 74.95 22.13
CA PRO A 2 30.71 76.40 22.12
C PRO A 2 29.47 77.21 21.60
N ASP A 3 29.36 78.55 21.68
CA ASP A 3 29.99 79.57 22.54
C ASP A 3 29.31 80.96 22.36
N ILE A 4 29.32 81.81 23.42
CA ILE A 4 29.61 83.28 23.42
C ILE A 4 28.68 84.26 22.62
N LYS A 5 28.20 85.43 23.11
CA LYS A 5 28.27 86.16 24.41
C LYS A 5 27.22 87.30 24.52
N GLU A 6 26.99 87.79 25.76
CA GLU A 6 26.93 89.20 26.29
C GLU A 6 26.85 90.41 25.31
N LEU A 7 26.30 91.61 25.61
CA LEU A 7 25.72 92.35 26.78
C LEU A 7 24.76 93.46 26.21
N GLU A 8 24.18 94.51 26.84
CA GLU A 8 24.22 95.21 28.15
C GLU A 8 22.84 95.90 28.48
N ASN A 9 22.78 96.85 29.44
CA ASN A 9 21.59 97.65 29.86
C ASN A 9 21.57 99.09 29.31
N CYS A 10 20.42 99.81 29.40
CA CYS A 10 20.26 101.01 30.28
C CYS A 10 18.93 101.78 30.11
N ASP A 11 18.36 102.23 31.23
CA ASP A 11 17.16 103.09 31.36
C ASP A 11 17.39 104.57 30.98
N LEU A 12 16.30 105.36 30.78
CA LEU A 12 15.88 106.44 31.73
C LEU A 12 14.76 107.40 31.21
N THR A 13 13.64 107.41 31.95
CA THR A 13 12.77 108.56 32.39
C THR A 13 12.18 109.65 31.46
N ASN A 14 10.85 109.76 31.56
CA ASN A 14 9.99 110.94 31.85
C ASN A 14 10.11 112.30 31.10
N GLY A 15 8.92 112.85 30.79
CA GLY A 15 8.66 114.28 30.58
C GLY A 15 7.15 114.55 30.52
N SER A 16 6.65 115.57 31.23
CA SER A 16 5.22 115.88 31.40
C SER A 16 4.98 117.39 31.51
N GLU A 17 3.91 117.93 30.91
CA GLU A 17 3.33 119.22 31.30
C GLU A 17 1.90 119.43 30.70
N ASP A 18 1.07 120.19 31.43
CA ASP A 18 -0.30 120.63 31.07
C ASP A 18 -0.30 122.07 30.52
N VAL A 19 -1.44 122.53 29.94
CA VAL A 19 -2.08 123.87 30.11
C VAL A 19 -3.24 124.10 29.09
N PRO A 20 -4.33 124.86 29.39
CA PRO A 20 -5.62 124.75 28.67
C PRO A 20 -6.11 126.00 27.89
N GLU A 21 -7.32 125.89 27.29
CA GLU A 21 -8.42 126.86 26.94
C GLU A 21 -8.16 128.40 26.86
N PRO A 22 -8.88 129.21 26.01
CA PRO A 22 -10.38 129.23 25.97
C PRO A 22 -11.16 129.83 24.73
N ALA A 23 -12.51 129.77 24.84
CA ALA A 23 -13.53 130.82 24.54
C ALA A 23 -14.08 131.19 23.12
N LEU A 24 -15.43 131.35 23.09
CA LEU A 24 -16.34 132.19 22.23
C LEU A 24 -16.48 131.79 20.72
N GLU A 25 -17.60 132.04 19.99
CA GLU A 25 -18.87 132.79 20.23
C GLU A 25 -20.04 132.20 19.39
N PRO A 26 -21.34 132.43 19.69
CA PRO A 26 -22.48 131.90 18.90
C PRO A 26 -23.23 132.95 18.03
N GLU A 27 -23.95 132.51 16.98
CA GLU A 27 -24.93 133.33 16.24
C GLU A 27 -26.33 132.67 16.18
N GLU A 28 -27.38 133.50 16.09
CA GLU A 28 -28.75 133.10 16.41
C GLU A 28 -29.72 132.94 15.22
N MET A 29 -30.57 131.92 15.36
CA MET A 29 -32.01 131.87 15.01
C MET A 29 -32.64 133.01 14.18
N SER A 30 -33.37 132.62 13.13
CA SER A 30 -34.66 133.27 12.81
C SER A 30 -35.71 132.23 12.40
N ILE A 31 -36.62 131.92 13.32
CA ILE A 31 -37.70 130.92 13.17
C ILE A 31 -39.06 131.63 13.26
N LEU A 32 -39.99 131.31 12.36
CA LEU A 32 -41.41 131.69 12.53
C LEU A 32 -42.02 130.91 13.71
N PRO A 33 -42.80 131.54 14.61
CA PRO A 33 -43.24 130.93 15.87
C PRO A 33 -43.86 129.51 15.74
N PRO A 34 -43.51 128.55 16.63
CA PRO A 34 -43.90 127.15 16.50
C PRO A 34 -45.41 126.84 16.40
N ASP A 35 -46.26 127.71 16.95
CA ASP A 35 -47.70 127.47 17.15
C ASP A 35 -48.60 128.00 16.01
N HIS A 36 -48.03 128.35 14.84
CA HIS A 36 -48.85 128.80 13.71
C HIS A 36 -49.77 127.67 13.18
N PRO A 37 -51.10 127.87 13.03
CA PRO A 37 -52.05 126.79 12.73
C PRO A 37 -51.77 125.92 11.49
N LEU A 38 -51.00 126.45 10.51
CA LEU A 38 -50.60 125.73 9.31
C LEU A 38 -49.47 124.71 9.54
N LEU A 39 -48.64 124.87 10.58
CA LEU A 39 -47.51 123.97 10.87
C LEU A 39 -47.91 122.64 11.52
N ARG A 40 -49.12 122.54 12.08
CA ARG A 40 -49.56 121.36 12.83
C ARG A 40 -49.59 120.08 11.97
N LYS A 41 -50.02 120.18 10.72
CA LYS A 41 -49.98 119.04 9.75
C LYS A 41 -48.55 118.68 9.34
N PHE A 42 -47.68 119.68 9.21
CA PHE A 42 -46.26 119.49 8.86
C PHE A 42 -45.50 118.75 9.98
N GLN A 43 -45.63 119.21 11.23
CA GLN A 43 -45.05 118.55 12.41
C GLN A 43 -45.55 117.10 12.59
N GLN A 44 -46.85 116.85 12.35
CA GLN A 44 -47.44 115.53 12.47
C GLN A 44 -46.91 114.55 11.41
N SER A 45 -46.78 114.99 10.15
CA SER A 45 -46.21 114.18 9.06
C SER A 45 -44.72 113.85 9.30
N LEU A 46 -43.94 114.82 9.78
CA LEU A 46 -42.54 114.61 10.16
C LEU A 46 -42.38 113.59 11.29
N ARG A 47 -43.26 113.63 12.31
CA ARG A 47 -43.26 112.68 13.43
C ARG A 47 -43.59 111.25 12.97
N GLU A 48 -44.52 111.07 12.04
CA GLU A 48 -44.81 109.74 11.47
C GLU A 48 -43.62 109.19 10.67
N HIS A 49 -42.94 110.02 9.87
CA HIS A 49 -41.76 109.59 9.11
C HIS A 49 -40.66 109.02 10.03
N LEU A 50 -40.33 109.74 11.11
CA LEU A 50 -39.31 109.33 12.09
C LEU A 50 -39.71 108.08 12.91
N LEU A 51 -41.00 107.85 13.14
CA LEU A 51 -41.48 106.62 13.78
C LEU A 51 -41.39 105.41 12.83
N ARG A 52 -41.70 105.59 11.54
CA ARG A 52 -41.61 104.52 10.54
C ARG A 52 -40.16 104.08 10.27
N THR A 53 -39.19 105.00 10.29
CA THR A 53 -37.76 104.64 10.18
C THR A 53 -37.24 103.96 11.44
N LYS A 54 -37.63 104.44 12.63
CA LYS A 54 -37.28 103.79 13.91
C LYS A 54 -37.76 102.34 13.98
N ASN A 55 -39.02 102.06 13.59
CA ASN A 55 -39.58 100.72 13.72
C ASN A 55 -38.85 99.70 12.83
N LYS A 56 -38.58 100.03 11.55
CA LYS A 56 -37.81 99.15 10.65
C LYS A 56 -36.46 98.72 11.24
N LEU A 57 -35.72 99.66 11.82
CA LEU A 57 -34.43 99.39 12.46
C LEU A 57 -34.55 98.53 13.72
N ILE A 58 -35.71 98.48 14.37
CA ILE A 58 -35.98 97.56 15.49
C ILE A 58 -36.28 96.16 14.95
N ASP A 59 -37.11 96.07 13.90
CA ASP A 59 -37.50 94.81 13.25
C ASP A 59 -36.25 94.08 12.70
N GLU A 60 -35.39 94.80 11.98
CA GLU A 60 -34.09 94.30 11.47
C GLU A 60 -33.17 93.80 12.61
N ILE A 61 -33.16 94.46 13.76
CA ILE A 61 -32.37 94.04 14.94
C ILE A 61 -32.96 92.78 15.60
N THR A 62 -34.29 92.57 15.55
CA THR A 62 -34.89 91.33 16.07
C THR A 62 -34.64 90.13 15.16
N ASP A 63 -34.72 90.29 13.84
CA ASP A 63 -34.48 89.20 12.90
C ASP A 63 -33.02 88.71 12.96
N ILE A 64 -32.05 89.63 13.01
CA ILE A 64 -30.62 89.30 13.15
C ILE A 64 -30.36 88.53 14.46
N LYS A 65 -31.02 88.90 15.56
CA LYS A 65 -30.89 88.18 16.85
C LYS A 65 -31.46 86.76 16.80
N TYR A 66 -32.57 86.56 16.08
CA TYR A 66 -33.15 85.23 15.88
C TYR A 66 -32.22 84.35 15.02
N GLU A 67 -31.66 84.89 13.93
CA GLU A 67 -30.71 84.16 13.09
C GLU A 67 -29.45 83.71 13.83
N VAL A 68 -28.90 84.53 14.73
CA VAL A 68 -27.71 84.15 15.53
C VAL A 68 -28.04 82.97 16.44
N LYS A 69 -29.13 83.03 17.21
CA LYS A 69 -29.53 81.94 18.11
C LYS A 69 -29.77 80.62 17.36
N ALA A 70 -30.45 80.68 16.21
CA ALA A 70 -30.70 79.51 15.35
C ALA A 70 -29.44 78.96 14.63
N LYS A 71 -28.31 79.68 14.68
CA LYS A 71 -26.99 79.19 14.23
C LYS A 71 -26.17 78.61 15.38
N GLU A 72 -26.32 79.15 16.59
CA GLU A 72 -25.69 78.62 17.80
C GLU A 72 -26.29 77.26 18.19
N GLU A 73 -27.62 77.11 18.18
CA GLU A 73 -28.31 75.84 18.46
C GLU A 73 -27.86 74.72 17.50
N ARG A 74 -27.80 74.99 16.20
CA ARG A 74 -27.29 74.03 15.19
C ARG A 74 -25.83 73.65 15.41
N ARG A 75 -25.00 74.57 15.89
CA ARG A 75 -23.58 74.28 16.19
C ARG A 75 -23.47 73.30 17.36
N GLU A 76 -24.37 73.39 18.33
CA GLU A 76 -24.40 72.48 19.49
C GLU A 76 -24.96 71.11 19.11
N GLU A 77 -26.02 71.04 18.30
CA GLU A 77 -26.51 69.78 17.69
C GLU A 77 -25.40 69.07 16.89
N GLN A 78 -24.67 69.80 16.03
CA GLN A 78 -23.56 69.25 15.26
C GLN A 78 -22.37 68.84 16.13
N GLY A 79 -22.09 69.56 17.22
CA GLY A 79 -21.06 69.20 18.19
C GLY A 79 -21.37 67.88 18.91
N LEU A 80 -22.63 67.67 19.32
CA LEU A 80 -23.09 66.41 19.93
C LEU A 80 -23.01 65.24 18.94
N LEU A 81 -23.46 65.44 17.68
CA LEU A 81 -23.36 64.42 16.64
C LEU A 81 -21.91 64.01 16.33
N LEU A 82 -20.98 64.97 16.30
CA LEU A 82 -19.55 64.70 16.11
C LEU A 82 -18.96 63.92 17.30
N TYR A 83 -19.33 64.27 18.53
CA TYR A 83 -18.91 63.53 19.73
C TYR A 83 -19.41 62.08 19.72
N ASP A 84 -20.68 61.86 19.38
CA ASP A 84 -21.26 60.52 19.21
C ASP A 84 -20.60 59.71 18.09
N MET A 85 -20.21 60.34 16.98
CA MET A 85 -19.42 59.68 15.94
C MET A 85 -18.01 59.34 16.42
N GLN A 86 -17.36 60.22 17.19
CA GLN A 86 -16.02 59.95 17.71
C GLN A 86 -16.02 58.81 18.74
N ASN A 87 -17.05 58.71 19.60
CA ASN A 87 -17.25 57.57 20.50
C ASN A 87 -17.48 56.25 19.74
N LYS A 88 -18.18 56.28 18.60
CA LYS A 88 -18.36 55.10 17.73
C LYS A 88 -17.05 54.69 17.04
N ILE A 89 -16.24 55.66 16.61
CA ILE A 89 -14.92 55.41 16.01
C ILE A 89 -13.98 54.77 17.04
N THR A 90 -13.87 55.31 18.26
CA THR A 90 -12.99 54.72 19.29
C THR A 90 -13.42 53.31 19.70
N TYR A 91 -14.71 53.01 19.71
CA TYR A 91 -15.23 51.65 19.90
C TYR A 91 -14.84 50.71 18.73
N GLN A 92 -14.95 51.17 17.49
CA GLN A 92 -14.50 50.40 16.31
C GLN A 92 -12.99 50.19 16.30
N GLU A 93 -12.18 51.18 16.70
CA GLU A 93 -10.73 51.02 16.86
C GLU A 93 -10.36 50.02 17.97
N GLN A 94 -11.20 49.85 18.99
CA GLN A 94 -11.01 48.80 19.99
C GLN A 94 -11.35 47.42 19.41
N GLN A 95 -12.50 47.28 18.73
CA GLN A 95 -12.87 46.03 18.06
C GLN A 95 -11.82 45.58 17.02
N ILE A 96 -11.27 46.52 16.24
CA ILE A 96 -10.19 46.24 15.27
C ILE A 96 -8.94 45.71 15.99
N ARG A 97 -8.55 46.29 17.14
CA ARG A 97 -7.41 45.81 17.94
C ARG A 97 -7.65 44.41 18.53
N GLU A 98 -8.86 44.14 19.00
CA GLU A 98 -9.26 42.81 19.50
C GLU A 98 -9.23 41.75 18.38
N ILE A 99 -9.70 42.10 17.17
CA ILE A 99 -9.64 41.23 16.00
C ILE A 99 -8.19 41.03 15.51
N SER A 100 -7.36 42.07 15.50
CA SER A 100 -5.92 41.93 15.17
C SER A 100 -5.20 40.97 16.12
N ALA A 101 -5.43 41.10 17.43
CA ALA A 101 -4.83 40.19 18.41
C ALA A 101 -5.27 38.73 18.21
N GLN A 102 -6.54 38.48 17.84
CA GLN A 102 -7.02 37.14 17.47
C GLN A 102 -6.35 36.62 16.19
N ILE A 103 -6.17 37.48 15.17
CA ILE A 103 -5.47 37.12 13.92
C ILE A 103 -4.02 36.73 14.21
N ASP A 104 -3.31 37.48 15.04
CA ASP A 104 -1.93 37.17 15.43
C ASP A 104 -1.84 35.84 16.21
N GLU A 105 -2.78 35.57 17.13
CA GLU A 105 -2.87 34.28 17.84
C GLU A 105 -3.14 33.11 16.87
N HIS A 106 -3.99 33.31 15.87
CA HIS A 106 -4.25 32.31 14.83
C HIS A 106 -3.04 32.10 13.91
N ILE A 107 -2.26 33.15 13.59
CA ILE A 107 -1.01 33.04 12.83
C ILE A 107 0.03 32.24 13.63
N GLU A 108 0.20 32.51 14.92
CA GLU A 108 1.09 31.72 15.79
C GLU A 108 0.68 30.25 15.86
N LYS A 109 -0.61 29.95 16.00
CA LYS A 109 -1.12 28.56 16.00
C LYS A 109 -0.81 27.87 14.67
N ARG A 110 -1.11 28.53 13.54
CA ARG A 110 -0.84 27.98 12.20
C ARG A 110 0.64 27.71 11.98
N GLN A 111 1.55 28.60 12.40
CA GLN A 111 2.99 28.37 12.30
C GLN A 111 3.48 27.18 13.14
N LYS A 112 2.91 26.98 14.33
CA LYS A 112 3.24 25.82 15.19
C LYS A 112 2.74 24.51 14.58
N GLU A 113 1.56 24.52 13.96
CA GLU A 113 0.99 23.37 13.23
C GLU A 113 1.77 23.08 11.93
N GLU A 114 2.11 24.11 11.13
CA GLU A 114 2.97 24.00 9.93
C GLU A 114 4.33 23.37 10.28
N ALA A 115 4.96 23.80 11.38
CA ALA A 115 6.22 23.24 11.85
C ALA A 115 6.08 21.77 12.30
N ALA A 116 4.99 21.41 12.98
CA ALA A 116 4.72 20.02 13.37
C ALA A 116 4.44 19.11 12.16
N VAL A 117 3.69 19.59 11.17
CA VAL A 117 3.47 18.87 9.90
C VAL A 117 4.80 18.66 9.16
N GLU A 118 5.70 19.64 9.19
CA GLU A 118 7.01 19.54 8.56
C GLU A 118 7.97 18.55 9.25
N THR A 119 7.89 18.36 10.58
CA THR A 119 8.63 17.28 11.25
C THR A 119 8.03 15.90 10.93
N ILE A 120 6.69 15.77 10.92
CA ILE A 120 5.99 14.52 10.58
C ILE A 120 6.29 14.10 9.13
N LYS A 121 6.36 15.04 8.19
CA LYS A 121 6.77 14.77 6.79
C LYS A 121 8.18 14.18 6.70
N LYS A 122 9.15 14.73 7.46
CA LYS A 122 10.53 14.22 7.50
C LYS A 122 10.61 12.81 8.06
N GLU A 123 9.94 12.55 9.18
CA GLU A 123 9.81 11.20 9.72
C GLU A 123 9.17 10.22 8.72
N TYR A 124 8.13 10.64 8.00
CA TYR A 124 7.47 9.82 7.00
C TYR A 124 8.40 9.51 5.82
N GLU A 125 9.14 10.50 5.32
CA GLU A 125 10.16 10.28 4.29
C GLU A 125 11.25 9.30 4.73
N GLU A 126 11.72 9.38 5.98
CA GLU A 126 12.72 8.45 6.52
C GLU A 126 12.16 7.03 6.64
N LYS A 127 10.94 6.88 7.16
CA LYS A 127 10.22 5.59 7.21
C LYS A 127 10.02 5.02 5.79
N LEU A 128 9.74 5.85 4.79
CA LEU A 128 9.55 5.45 3.40
C LEU A 128 10.89 5.09 2.71
N LYS A 129 11.99 5.81 3.02
CA LYS A 129 13.36 5.45 2.61
C LYS A 129 13.77 4.09 3.20
N LEU A 130 13.50 3.86 4.49
CA LEU A 130 13.74 2.56 5.16
C LEU A 130 12.91 1.43 4.54
N ALA A 131 11.61 1.64 4.29
CA ALA A 131 10.74 0.65 3.66
C ALA A 131 11.19 0.29 2.22
N ARG A 132 11.65 1.28 1.43
CA ARG A 132 12.27 1.04 0.12
C ARG A 132 13.56 0.23 0.24
N GLY A 133 14.42 0.53 1.22
CA GLY A 133 15.64 -0.24 1.51
C GLY A 133 15.33 -1.69 1.89
N GLN A 134 14.34 -1.92 2.77
CA GLN A 134 13.89 -3.26 3.14
C GLN A 134 13.30 -4.03 1.96
N LYS A 135 12.50 -3.38 1.10
CA LYS A 135 11.98 -4.01 -0.13
C LYS A 135 13.09 -4.38 -1.11
N SER A 136 14.12 -3.54 -1.26
CA SER A 136 15.30 -3.87 -2.07
C SER A 136 16.06 -5.07 -1.49
N LEU A 137 16.28 -5.12 -0.17
CA LEU A 137 16.95 -6.23 0.49
C LEU A 137 16.15 -7.54 0.38
N TYR A 138 14.82 -7.47 0.46
CA TYR A 138 13.92 -8.60 0.25
C TYR A 138 14.02 -9.12 -1.19
N ASN A 139 13.97 -8.24 -2.19
CA ASN A 139 14.09 -8.63 -3.60
C ASN A 139 15.44 -9.32 -3.88
N ASN A 140 16.55 -8.78 -3.36
CA ASN A 140 17.87 -9.39 -3.49
C ASN A 140 17.91 -10.80 -2.87
N ARG A 141 17.34 -10.97 -1.67
CA ARG A 141 17.26 -12.29 -1.00
C ARG A 141 16.34 -13.28 -1.71
N MET A 142 15.32 -12.82 -2.43
CA MET A 142 14.50 -13.69 -3.28
C MET A 142 15.26 -14.13 -4.53
N MET A 143 16.04 -13.24 -5.15
CA MET A 143 16.94 -13.60 -6.25
C MET A 143 18.01 -14.62 -5.80
N GLU A 144 18.65 -14.41 -4.64
CA GLU A 144 19.56 -15.37 -4.01
C GLU A 144 18.89 -16.73 -3.76
N LEU A 145 17.60 -16.75 -3.39
CA LEU A 145 16.83 -17.97 -3.14
C LEU A 145 16.46 -18.68 -4.45
N GLU A 146 16.10 -17.95 -5.49
CA GLU A 146 15.85 -18.48 -6.85
C GLU A 146 17.12 -19.08 -7.45
N ASP A 147 18.27 -18.40 -7.32
CA ASP A 147 19.58 -18.91 -7.72
C ASP A 147 19.93 -20.22 -6.98
N LEU A 148 19.79 -20.24 -5.64
CA LEU A 148 20.01 -21.44 -4.83
C LEU A 148 19.02 -22.57 -5.16
N GLN A 149 17.77 -22.25 -5.51
CA GLN A 149 16.77 -23.23 -5.95
C GLN A 149 17.11 -23.80 -7.33
N SER A 150 17.63 -22.99 -8.26
CA SER A 150 18.12 -23.45 -9.55
C SER A 150 19.34 -24.36 -9.38
N LEU A 151 20.31 -23.97 -8.54
CA LEU A 151 21.49 -24.77 -8.20
C LEU A 151 21.10 -26.12 -7.57
N ARG A 152 20.12 -26.11 -6.64
CA ARG A 152 19.56 -27.33 -6.05
C ARG A 152 18.91 -28.23 -7.11
N SER A 153 18.22 -27.66 -8.10
CA SER A 153 17.64 -28.41 -9.21
C SER A 153 18.73 -29.05 -10.09
N ASN A 154 19.77 -28.29 -10.44
CA ASN A 154 20.90 -28.75 -11.23
C ASN A 154 21.68 -29.88 -10.53
N ILE A 155 21.97 -29.73 -9.22
CA ILE A 155 22.59 -30.77 -8.40
C ILE A 155 21.70 -32.03 -8.33
N LYS A 156 20.38 -31.89 -8.24
CA LYS A 156 19.45 -33.02 -8.25
C LYS A 156 19.45 -33.73 -9.62
N GLN A 157 19.52 -32.97 -10.71
CA GLN A 157 19.62 -33.54 -12.05
C GLN A 157 20.94 -34.31 -12.23
N TRP A 158 22.09 -33.71 -11.91
CA TRP A 158 23.39 -34.39 -11.94
C TRP A 158 23.42 -35.66 -11.08
N ALA A 159 22.74 -35.65 -9.92
CA ALA A 159 22.63 -36.84 -9.09
C ALA A 159 21.84 -37.97 -9.78
N TYR A 160 20.76 -37.67 -10.51
CA TYR A 160 20.03 -38.65 -11.32
C TYR A 160 20.85 -39.12 -12.53
N ASP A 161 21.50 -38.20 -13.24
CA ASP A 161 22.33 -38.51 -14.41
C ASP A 161 23.45 -39.50 -14.03
N VAL A 162 24.15 -39.23 -12.92
CA VAL A 162 25.17 -40.14 -12.35
C VAL A 162 24.57 -41.46 -11.85
N GLU A 163 23.36 -41.46 -11.27
CA GLU A 163 22.69 -42.70 -10.84
C GLU A 163 22.34 -43.59 -12.04
N ASP A 164 21.89 -42.99 -13.15
CA ASP A 164 21.56 -43.71 -14.39
C ASP A 164 22.80 -44.13 -15.19
N GLU A 165 23.89 -43.34 -15.19
CA GLU A 165 25.21 -43.80 -15.64
C GLU A 165 25.68 -45.02 -14.83
N VAL A 166 25.56 -45.00 -13.51
CA VAL A 166 25.91 -46.15 -12.64
C VAL A 166 25.00 -47.36 -12.90
N LYS A 167 23.71 -47.17 -13.16
CA LYS A 167 22.80 -48.27 -13.60
C LYS A 167 23.24 -48.82 -14.95
N ASN A 168 23.60 -47.98 -15.90
CA ASN A 168 24.04 -48.39 -17.23
C ASN A 168 25.40 -49.10 -17.19
N ALA A 169 26.36 -48.62 -16.39
CA ALA A 169 27.61 -49.32 -16.11
C ALA A 169 27.37 -50.70 -15.49
N LYS A 170 26.49 -50.81 -14.49
CA LYS A 170 26.08 -52.11 -13.90
C LYS A 170 25.44 -53.04 -14.93
N ARG A 171 24.58 -52.52 -15.83
CA ARG A 171 23.98 -53.28 -16.95
C ARG A 171 25.04 -53.75 -17.96
N ILE A 172 26.04 -52.93 -18.26
CA ILE A 172 27.16 -53.29 -19.15
C ILE A 172 27.99 -54.40 -18.51
N VAL A 173 28.49 -54.21 -17.28
CA VAL A 173 29.27 -55.24 -16.55
C VAL A 173 28.49 -56.55 -16.41
N SER A 174 27.17 -56.49 -16.15
CA SER A 174 26.33 -57.70 -16.11
C SER A 174 26.17 -58.38 -17.47
N ARG A 175 26.13 -57.62 -18.57
CA ARG A 175 26.08 -58.17 -19.94
C ARG A 175 27.42 -58.80 -20.31
N ASP A 176 28.53 -58.15 -19.99
CA ASP A 176 29.87 -58.62 -20.31
C ASP A 176 30.19 -59.91 -19.54
N ALA A 177 29.81 -59.99 -18.26
CA ALA A 177 29.89 -61.22 -17.47
C ALA A 177 29.03 -62.36 -18.07
N GLN A 178 27.84 -62.05 -18.59
CA GLN A 178 26.98 -63.03 -19.27
C GLN A 178 27.59 -63.48 -20.62
N LEU A 179 28.15 -62.56 -21.40
CA LEU A 179 28.82 -62.82 -22.67
C LEU A 179 30.07 -63.68 -22.46
N GLN A 180 30.87 -63.39 -21.43
CA GLN A 180 32.08 -64.14 -21.10
C GLN A 180 31.74 -65.55 -20.59
N LYS A 181 30.61 -65.73 -19.88
CA LYS A 181 30.08 -67.06 -19.57
C LYS A 181 29.68 -67.81 -20.84
N GLN A 182 28.94 -67.18 -21.75
CA GLN A 182 28.55 -67.78 -23.03
C GLN A 182 29.77 -68.20 -23.86
N LEU A 183 30.79 -67.34 -23.99
CA LEU A 183 32.06 -67.66 -24.64
C LEU A 183 32.78 -68.86 -24.01
N SER A 184 32.73 -69.01 -22.67
CA SER A 184 33.29 -70.18 -21.99
C SER A 184 32.53 -71.48 -22.29
N GLU A 185 31.19 -71.39 -22.44
CA GLU A 185 30.35 -72.53 -22.80
C GLU A 185 30.50 -72.92 -24.27
N GLU A 186 30.58 -71.96 -25.18
CA GLU A 186 30.91 -72.13 -26.60
C GLU A 186 32.27 -72.80 -26.79
N LYS A 187 33.31 -72.29 -26.11
CA LYS A 187 34.65 -72.88 -26.14
C LYS A 187 34.64 -74.34 -25.66
N ARG A 188 33.94 -74.63 -24.54
CA ARG A 188 33.78 -76.00 -24.04
C ARG A 188 33.06 -76.93 -25.06
N LYS A 189 32.03 -76.45 -25.76
CA LYS A 189 31.38 -77.23 -26.85
C LYS A 189 32.37 -77.51 -27.99
N SER A 190 33.14 -76.49 -28.39
CA SER A 190 34.15 -76.60 -29.45
C SER A 190 35.23 -77.64 -29.10
N ASP A 191 35.71 -77.65 -27.86
CA ASP A 191 36.75 -78.60 -27.41
C ASP A 191 36.24 -80.05 -27.36
N ILE A 192 34.97 -80.25 -26.97
CA ILE A 192 34.30 -81.56 -27.06
C ILE A 192 34.12 -82.00 -28.51
N LEU A 193 33.81 -81.07 -29.44
CA LEU A 193 33.69 -81.37 -30.87
C LEU A 193 35.05 -81.74 -31.48
N PHE A 194 36.13 -81.03 -31.15
CA PHE A 194 37.48 -81.36 -31.60
C PHE A 194 37.91 -82.75 -31.12
N TYR A 195 37.66 -83.09 -29.85
CA TYR A 195 37.93 -84.43 -29.33
C TYR A 195 37.14 -85.52 -30.06
N ARG A 196 35.87 -85.25 -30.40
CA ARG A 196 35.04 -86.20 -31.16
C ARG A 196 35.56 -86.39 -32.60
N LEU A 197 35.99 -85.32 -33.25
CA LEU A 197 36.56 -85.37 -34.60
C LEU A 197 37.89 -86.13 -34.63
N ASP A 198 38.77 -85.93 -33.64
CA ASP A 198 40.02 -86.69 -33.50
C ASP A 198 39.77 -88.22 -33.37
N MET A 199 38.71 -88.61 -32.65
CA MET A 199 38.29 -90.01 -32.55
C MET A 199 37.68 -90.55 -33.85
N GLU A 200 36.91 -89.76 -34.60
CA GLU A 200 36.40 -90.19 -35.92
C GLU A 200 37.50 -90.28 -36.99
N VAL A 201 38.48 -89.37 -36.99
CA VAL A 201 39.66 -89.44 -37.87
C VAL A 201 40.41 -90.74 -37.64
N LYS A 202 40.75 -91.08 -36.39
CA LYS A 202 41.44 -92.33 -36.05
C LYS A 202 40.64 -93.58 -36.42
N LYS A 203 39.30 -93.52 -36.33
CA LYS A 203 38.44 -94.61 -36.82
C LYS A 203 38.49 -94.73 -38.35
N LYS A 204 38.53 -93.61 -39.07
CA LYS A 204 38.61 -93.58 -40.53
C LYS A 204 39.97 -93.99 -41.07
N GLU A 205 41.06 -93.68 -40.39
CA GLU A 205 42.41 -94.18 -40.72
C GLU A 205 42.45 -95.72 -40.70
N VAL A 206 41.84 -96.35 -39.68
CA VAL A 206 41.73 -97.82 -39.58
C VAL A 206 40.81 -98.42 -40.66
N GLU A 207 39.69 -97.77 -40.98
CA GLU A 207 38.81 -98.22 -42.08
C GLU A 207 39.49 -98.12 -43.45
N LEU A 208 40.29 -97.07 -43.68
CA LEU A 208 41.00 -96.85 -44.94
C LEU A 208 42.11 -97.89 -45.15
N GLN A 209 42.82 -98.27 -44.07
CA GLN A 209 43.80 -99.35 -44.10
C GLN A 209 43.19 -100.68 -44.59
N SER A 210 42.00 -101.05 -44.09
CA SER A 210 41.29 -102.27 -44.52
C SER A 210 40.90 -102.25 -45.99
N ILE A 211 40.44 -101.11 -46.51
CA ILE A 211 40.03 -100.96 -47.92
C ILE A 211 41.24 -101.06 -48.86
N SER A 212 42.42 -100.65 -48.42
CA SER A 212 43.66 -100.78 -49.20
C SER A 212 44.06 -102.25 -49.40
N ASP A 213 43.73 -103.14 -48.47
CA ASP A 213 44.02 -104.57 -48.58
C ASP A 213 43.00 -105.25 -49.53
N ASP A 214 41.72 -104.86 -49.47
CA ASP A 214 40.66 -105.34 -50.37
C ASP A 214 40.90 -104.97 -51.85
N GLU A 215 41.44 -103.77 -52.14
CA GLU A 215 41.70 -103.31 -53.52
C GLU A 215 42.69 -104.21 -54.27
N ILE A 216 43.63 -104.83 -53.55
CA ILE A 216 44.65 -105.72 -54.12
C ILE A 216 43.98 -107.02 -54.63
N ALA A 217 43.07 -107.60 -53.86
CA ALA A 217 42.36 -108.83 -54.23
C ALA A 217 41.45 -108.65 -55.46
N ILE A 218 40.80 -107.49 -55.60
CA ILE A 218 39.87 -107.23 -56.71
C ILE A 218 40.60 -107.19 -58.07
N LYS A 219 41.86 -106.75 -58.10
CA LYS A 219 42.65 -106.64 -59.34
C LYS A 219 42.96 -107.98 -60.00
N GLU A 220 43.08 -109.08 -59.23
CA GLU A 220 43.25 -110.43 -59.82
C GLU A 220 41.99 -110.92 -60.54
N VAL A 221 40.80 -110.58 -60.03
CA VAL A 221 39.51 -111.00 -60.62
C VAL A 221 39.26 -110.35 -61.99
N VAL A 222 39.68 -109.09 -62.17
CA VAL A 222 39.44 -108.32 -63.41
C VAL A 222 40.12 -108.96 -64.64
N ASN A 223 41.28 -109.61 -64.47
CA ASN A 223 41.96 -110.29 -65.57
C ASN A 223 41.14 -111.45 -66.16
N VAL A 224 40.36 -112.16 -65.35
CA VAL A 224 39.53 -113.30 -65.80
C VAL A 224 38.35 -112.82 -66.67
N LEU A 225 37.75 -111.69 -66.30
CA LEU A 225 36.59 -111.11 -67.01
C LEU A 225 36.91 -110.70 -68.47
N ASN A 226 38.12 -110.22 -68.74
CA ASN A 226 38.50 -109.76 -70.08
C ASN A 226 38.48 -110.87 -71.14
N MET A 227 38.69 -112.13 -70.76
CA MET A 227 38.57 -113.26 -71.69
C MET A 227 37.11 -113.48 -72.14
N SER A 228 36.15 -113.29 -71.24
CA SER A 228 34.71 -113.49 -71.52
C SER A 228 34.10 -112.44 -72.46
N ILE A 229 34.79 -111.33 -72.71
CA ILE A 229 34.29 -110.23 -73.56
C ILE A 229 34.50 -110.53 -75.06
N ALA A 230 35.46 -111.41 -75.41
CA ALA A 230 35.68 -111.80 -76.80
C ALA A 230 34.45 -112.51 -77.40
N ASP A 231 33.94 -113.53 -76.72
CA ASP A 231 32.84 -114.37 -77.17
C ASP A 231 31.50 -113.61 -77.30
N ALA A 232 31.31 -112.54 -76.52
CA ALA A 232 30.10 -111.73 -76.57
C ALA A 232 29.95 -110.89 -77.87
N ASN A 233 31.03 -110.68 -78.62
CA ASN A 233 30.99 -109.86 -79.83
C ASN A 233 30.41 -110.60 -81.05
N THR A 234 30.48 -111.94 -81.10
CA THR A 234 29.89 -112.72 -82.20
C THR A 234 28.36 -112.73 -82.20
N ASP A 235 27.72 -112.57 -81.03
CA ASP A 235 26.26 -112.52 -80.93
C ASP A 235 25.67 -111.18 -81.44
N LEU A 236 26.46 -110.10 -81.48
CA LEU A 236 25.99 -108.78 -81.88
C LEU A 236 25.66 -108.66 -83.38
N GLU A 237 26.32 -109.43 -84.25
CA GLU A 237 26.00 -109.41 -85.69
C GLU A 237 24.60 -109.96 -86.00
N ALA A 238 24.08 -110.88 -85.16
CA ALA A 238 22.74 -111.43 -85.33
C ALA A 238 21.64 -110.37 -85.11
N LEU A 239 21.82 -109.50 -84.11
CA LEU A 239 20.85 -108.45 -83.74
C LEU A 239 20.67 -107.37 -84.82
N GLN A 240 21.68 -107.13 -85.65
CA GLN A 240 21.65 -106.05 -86.65
C GLN A 240 20.61 -106.28 -87.77
N ASN A 241 20.16 -107.53 -87.97
CA ASN A 241 19.16 -107.87 -88.97
C ASN A 241 17.71 -107.54 -88.52
N GLU A 242 17.40 -107.66 -87.23
CA GLU A 242 16.08 -107.28 -86.69
C GLU A 242 15.83 -105.76 -86.82
N HIS A 243 16.87 -104.95 -86.63
CA HIS A 243 16.77 -103.48 -86.67
C HIS A 243 16.17 -102.93 -87.98
N LYS A 244 16.39 -103.61 -89.13
CA LYS A 244 15.82 -103.20 -90.42
C LYS A 244 14.29 -103.25 -90.47
N ARG A 245 13.65 -104.14 -89.69
CA ARG A 245 12.17 -104.26 -89.64
C ARG A 245 11.53 -103.07 -88.91
N LEU A 246 12.19 -102.57 -87.86
CA LEU A 246 11.67 -101.51 -87.00
C LEU A 246 11.51 -100.18 -87.75
N ILE A 247 12.39 -99.88 -88.71
CA ILE A 247 12.46 -98.60 -89.42
C ILE A 247 11.21 -98.33 -90.27
N GLN A 248 10.55 -99.36 -90.83
CA GLN A 248 9.34 -99.16 -91.64
C GLN A 248 8.16 -98.64 -90.81
N ALA A 249 7.96 -99.16 -89.60
CA ALA A 249 6.87 -98.75 -88.71
C ALA A 249 7.01 -97.28 -88.22
N TRP A 250 8.23 -96.75 -88.16
CA TRP A 250 8.48 -95.36 -87.76
C TRP A 250 8.02 -94.32 -88.80
N SER A 251 7.90 -94.70 -90.07
CA SER A 251 7.52 -93.78 -91.15
C SER A 251 6.10 -93.23 -90.99
N GLU A 252 5.15 -94.10 -90.62
CA GLU A 252 3.72 -93.77 -90.52
C GLU A 252 3.43 -92.77 -89.39
N VAL A 253 4.18 -92.86 -88.29
CA VAL A 253 4.03 -91.98 -87.10
C VAL A 253 4.36 -90.52 -87.43
N ILE A 254 5.33 -90.27 -88.31
CA ILE A 254 5.79 -88.91 -88.64
C ILE A 254 4.68 -88.09 -89.33
N ILE A 255 3.87 -88.74 -90.17
CA ILE A 255 2.78 -88.09 -90.91
C ILE A 255 1.68 -87.58 -89.95
N ALA A 256 1.40 -88.35 -88.88
CA ALA A 256 0.40 -87.97 -87.88
C ALA A 256 0.81 -86.75 -87.02
N ILE A 257 2.12 -86.51 -86.84
CA ILE A 257 2.66 -85.39 -86.07
C ILE A 257 2.48 -84.06 -86.83
N GLN A 258 2.87 -84.01 -88.10
CA GLN A 258 2.83 -82.78 -88.92
C GLN A 258 1.42 -82.17 -89.02
N LEU A 259 0.38 -83.01 -89.05
CA LEU A 259 -1.00 -82.58 -89.13
C LEU A 259 -1.49 -81.92 -87.81
N ARG A 260 -0.90 -82.30 -86.68
CA ARG A 260 -1.22 -81.80 -85.33
C ARG A 260 -0.60 -80.42 -85.06
N ASP A 261 0.64 -80.20 -85.49
CA ASP A 261 1.35 -78.92 -85.31
C ASP A 261 0.68 -77.76 -86.07
N LYS A 262 0.12 -78.04 -87.25
CA LYS A 262 -0.62 -77.06 -88.07
C LYS A 262 -1.84 -76.48 -87.35
N ILE A 263 -2.53 -77.28 -86.54
CA ILE A 263 -3.67 -76.85 -85.72
C ILE A 263 -3.17 -76.02 -84.53
N LEU A 264 -2.09 -76.46 -83.88
CA LEU A 264 -1.51 -75.80 -82.72
C LEU A 264 -1.05 -74.36 -83.03
N PHE A 265 -0.51 -74.11 -84.22
CA PHE A 265 -0.14 -72.76 -84.68
C PHE A 265 -1.34 -71.80 -84.77
N GLN A 266 -2.48 -72.26 -85.33
CA GLN A 266 -3.69 -71.44 -85.49
C GLN A 266 -4.31 -71.02 -84.15
N VAL A 267 -4.26 -71.93 -83.16
CA VAL A 267 -4.68 -71.64 -81.78
C VAL A 267 -3.76 -70.60 -81.13
N GLN A 268 -2.44 -70.71 -81.32
CA GLN A 268 -1.48 -69.76 -80.74
C GLN A 268 -1.62 -68.33 -81.29
N ASP A 269 -1.85 -68.15 -82.60
CA ASP A 269 -2.07 -66.82 -83.20
C ASP A 269 -3.35 -66.15 -82.66
N SER A 270 -4.43 -66.92 -82.52
CA SER A 270 -5.70 -66.44 -81.93
C SER A 270 -5.51 -65.93 -80.50
N ILE A 271 -4.72 -66.66 -79.69
CA ILE A 271 -4.38 -66.29 -78.31
C ILE A 271 -3.55 -64.99 -78.25
N ARG A 272 -2.68 -64.72 -79.23
CA ARG A 272 -1.89 -63.47 -79.28
C ARG A 272 -2.79 -62.25 -79.48
N LYS A 273 -3.69 -62.31 -80.46
CA LYS A 273 -4.64 -61.23 -80.77
C LYS A 273 -5.57 -60.89 -79.60
N GLN A 274 -6.06 -61.90 -78.88
CA GLN A 274 -6.84 -61.67 -77.65
C GLN A 274 -6.00 -61.04 -76.52
N LYS A 275 -4.74 -61.44 -76.33
CA LYS A 275 -3.84 -60.81 -75.34
C LYS A 275 -3.55 -59.33 -75.65
N GLU A 276 -3.49 -58.95 -76.91
CA GLU A 276 -3.30 -57.55 -77.33
C GLU A 276 -4.56 -56.70 -77.10
N SER A 277 -5.74 -57.24 -77.40
CA SER A 277 -7.02 -56.60 -77.04
C SER A 277 -7.17 -56.40 -75.53
N ILE A 278 -6.79 -57.39 -74.72
CA ILE A 278 -6.79 -57.30 -73.24
C ILE A 278 -5.85 -56.19 -72.75
N LYS A 279 -4.64 -56.04 -73.34
CA LYS A 279 -3.71 -54.94 -73.00
C LYS A 279 -4.29 -53.56 -73.31
N LEU A 280 -4.92 -53.38 -74.48
CA LEU A 280 -5.58 -52.11 -74.84
C LEU A 280 -6.71 -51.76 -73.86
N ASN A 281 -7.55 -52.74 -73.53
CA ASN A 281 -8.63 -52.54 -72.56
C ASN A 281 -8.11 -52.24 -71.14
N ALA A 282 -7.03 -52.90 -70.71
CA ALA A 282 -6.38 -52.61 -69.42
C ALA A 282 -5.85 -51.17 -69.35
N ASN A 283 -5.19 -50.69 -70.41
CA ASN A 283 -4.71 -49.31 -70.51
C ASN A 283 -5.87 -48.29 -70.47
N GLY A 284 -7.00 -48.59 -71.14
CA GLY A 284 -8.22 -47.78 -71.08
C GLY A 284 -8.81 -47.72 -69.66
N ILE A 285 -8.90 -48.86 -68.97
CA ILE A 285 -9.35 -48.94 -67.57
C ILE A 285 -8.43 -48.12 -66.66
N GLU A 286 -7.11 -48.14 -66.86
CA GLU A 286 -6.18 -47.36 -66.02
C GLU A 286 -6.27 -45.84 -66.30
N ALA A 287 -6.49 -45.43 -67.55
CA ALA A 287 -6.76 -44.04 -67.89
C ALA A 287 -8.05 -43.52 -67.20
N VAL A 288 -9.13 -44.33 -67.22
CA VAL A 288 -10.37 -44.01 -66.51
C VAL A 288 -10.16 -43.95 -64.99
N LYS A 289 -9.43 -44.91 -64.39
CA LYS A 289 -9.05 -44.85 -62.96
C LYS A 289 -8.30 -43.56 -62.62
N LYS A 290 -7.39 -43.09 -63.50
CA LYS A 290 -6.65 -41.83 -63.32
C LYS A 290 -7.50 -40.57 -63.54
N GLN A 291 -8.69 -40.66 -64.16
CA GLN A 291 -9.68 -39.58 -64.14
C GLN A 291 -10.50 -39.62 -62.84
N ILE A 292 -11.06 -40.79 -62.48
CA ILE A 292 -11.87 -40.96 -61.25
C ILE A 292 -11.07 -40.56 -60.01
N ALA A 293 -9.77 -40.88 -59.94
CA ALA A 293 -8.89 -40.44 -58.86
C ALA A 293 -8.78 -38.91 -58.74
N ARG A 294 -8.79 -38.17 -59.86
CA ARG A 294 -8.77 -36.69 -59.87
C ARG A 294 -10.12 -36.11 -59.47
N GLU A 295 -11.23 -36.68 -59.94
CA GLU A 295 -12.58 -36.27 -59.51
C GLU A 295 -12.81 -36.54 -58.01
N MET A 296 -12.37 -37.69 -57.49
CA MET A 296 -12.43 -37.99 -56.05
C MET A 296 -11.60 -36.99 -55.23
N GLU A 297 -10.44 -36.56 -55.73
CA GLU A 297 -9.59 -35.59 -55.04
C GLU A 297 -10.14 -34.15 -55.11
N LEU A 298 -10.88 -33.80 -56.17
CA LEU A 298 -11.68 -32.58 -56.22
C LEU A 298 -12.89 -32.66 -55.28
N ASN A 299 -13.60 -33.78 -55.25
CA ASN A 299 -14.75 -33.97 -54.38
C ASN A 299 -14.36 -33.90 -52.90
N LYS A 300 -13.26 -34.54 -52.46
CA LYS A 300 -12.72 -34.37 -51.09
C LYS A 300 -12.46 -32.90 -50.74
N LYS A 301 -11.95 -32.10 -51.68
CA LYS A 301 -11.68 -30.68 -51.46
C LYS A 301 -12.99 -29.90 -51.31
N LEU A 302 -13.98 -30.17 -52.15
CA LEU A 302 -15.32 -29.58 -52.04
C LEU A 302 -16.04 -30.00 -50.74
N ASP A 303 -15.97 -31.27 -50.34
CA ASP A 303 -16.50 -31.74 -49.06
C ASP A 303 -15.78 -31.10 -47.86
N SER A 304 -14.45 -30.96 -47.90
CA SER A 304 -13.69 -30.27 -46.84
C SER A 304 -14.03 -28.77 -46.74
N PHE A 305 -14.38 -28.13 -47.87
CA PHE A 305 -14.82 -26.74 -47.92
C PHE A 305 -16.26 -26.59 -47.44
N LYS A 306 -17.15 -27.51 -47.83
CA LYS A 306 -18.53 -27.61 -47.36
C LYS A 306 -18.60 -27.88 -45.86
N GLN A 307 -17.73 -28.76 -45.34
CA GLN A 307 -17.63 -29.03 -43.91
C GLN A 307 -17.14 -27.79 -43.16
N ARG A 308 -16.09 -27.11 -43.66
CA ARG A 308 -15.66 -25.83 -43.06
C ARG A 308 -16.76 -24.79 -43.03
N LEU A 309 -17.51 -24.60 -44.13
CA LEU A 309 -18.65 -23.67 -44.15
C LEU A 309 -19.77 -24.08 -43.18
N ALA A 310 -20.00 -25.38 -42.97
CA ALA A 310 -20.94 -25.85 -41.96
C ALA A 310 -20.41 -25.61 -40.53
N ASP A 311 -19.12 -25.81 -40.28
CA ASP A 311 -18.47 -25.53 -38.99
C ASP A 311 -18.47 -24.03 -38.69
N ASP A 312 -18.13 -23.18 -39.68
CA ASP A 312 -18.20 -21.71 -39.60
C ASP A 312 -19.64 -21.23 -39.33
N MET A 313 -20.64 -21.81 -40.01
CA MET A 313 -22.06 -21.50 -39.77
C MET A 313 -22.55 -21.99 -38.40
N ASN A 314 -22.09 -23.14 -37.92
CA ASN A 314 -22.38 -23.65 -36.58
C ASN A 314 -21.73 -22.78 -35.50
N ASN A 315 -20.51 -22.28 -35.72
CA ASN A 315 -19.84 -21.37 -34.82
C ASN A 315 -20.56 -20.02 -34.76
N LEU A 316 -20.88 -19.42 -35.92
CA LEU A 316 -21.64 -18.17 -35.97
C LEU A 316 -23.03 -18.30 -35.33
N SER A 317 -23.70 -19.45 -35.50
CA SER A 317 -24.97 -19.75 -34.82
C SER A 317 -24.82 -19.84 -33.29
N ARG A 318 -23.73 -20.45 -32.80
CA ARG A 318 -23.39 -20.48 -31.37
C ARG A 318 -23.05 -19.11 -30.82
N ASP A 319 -22.29 -18.29 -31.54
CA ASP A 319 -21.92 -16.95 -31.09
C ASP A 319 -23.15 -16.02 -31.07
N CYS A 320 -24.04 -16.12 -32.07
CA CYS A 320 -25.35 -15.46 -32.02
C CYS A 320 -26.22 -15.93 -30.82
N GLN A 321 -26.19 -17.22 -30.47
CA GLN A 321 -26.89 -17.71 -29.26
C GLN A 321 -26.23 -17.17 -27.99
N ARG A 322 -24.90 -17.14 -27.91
CA ARG A 322 -24.17 -16.60 -26.75
C ARG A 322 -24.43 -15.12 -26.55
N GLU A 323 -24.50 -14.32 -27.62
CA GLU A 323 -24.87 -12.92 -27.50
C GLU A 323 -26.36 -12.71 -27.15
N LEU A 324 -27.25 -13.61 -27.57
CA LEU A 324 -28.64 -13.62 -27.10
C LEU A 324 -28.71 -13.96 -25.60
N ASP A 325 -27.98 -14.98 -25.16
CA ASP A 325 -27.88 -15.38 -23.75
C ASP A 325 -27.29 -14.24 -22.90
N ASN A 326 -26.18 -13.62 -23.34
CA ASN A 326 -25.58 -12.43 -22.74
C ASN A 326 -26.61 -11.29 -22.59
N LEU A 327 -27.41 -11.03 -23.64
CA LEU A 327 -28.44 -10.00 -23.65
C LEU A 327 -29.57 -10.32 -22.65
N THR A 328 -29.98 -11.59 -22.52
CA THR A 328 -30.93 -11.99 -21.47
C THR A 328 -30.35 -11.86 -20.06
N LEU A 329 -29.07 -12.19 -19.86
CA LEU A 329 -28.39 -12.01 -18.57
C LEU A 329 -28.24 -10.52 -18.21
N LEU A 330 -27.93 -9.65 -19.19
CA LEU A 330 -27.90 -8.21 -18.98
C LEU A 330 -29.27 -7.63 -18.63
N LYS A 331 -30.35 -8.17 -19.21
CA LYS A 331 -31.72 -7.79 -18.83
C LYS A 331 -32.06 -8.21 -17.41
N LEU A 332 -31.76 -9.45 -17.02
CA LEU A 332 -31.96 -9.90 -15.64
C LEU A 332 -31.19 -9.02 -14.64
N LYS A 333 -29.92 -8.70 -14.92
CA LYS A 333 -29.14 -7.76 -14.09
C LYS A 333 -29.72 -6.34 -14.07
N LEU A 334 -30.33 -5.88 -15.16
CA LEU A 334 -31.02 -4.59 -15.22
C LEU A 334 -32.31 -4.60 -14.38
N ASP A 335 -33.06 -5.70 -14.41
CA ASP A 335 -34.27 -5.93 -13.62
C ASP A 335 -33.95 -6.13 -12.12
N GLU A 336 -32.74 -6.56 -11.77
CA GLU A 336 -32.23 -6.66 -10.39
C GLU A 336 -31.82 -5.31 -9.77
N PHE A 337 -31.41 -4.32 -10.57
CA PHE A 337 -30.93 -3.03 -10.02
C PHE A 337 -31.97 -2.25 -9.20
N PRO A 338 -33.28 -2.21 -9.54
CA PRO A 338 -34.32 -1.64 -8.67
C PRO A 338 -34.37 -2.29 -7.28
N ASP A 339 -34.18 -3.61 -7.21
CA ASP A 339 -34.16 -4.39 -5.96
C ASP A 339 -32.91 -4.07 -5.11
N PHE A 340 -31.75 -3.92 -5.75
CA PHE A 340 -30.53 -3.45 -5.08
C PHE A 340 -30.64 -1.99 -4.62
N LEU A 341 -31.29 -1.12 -5.39
CA LEU A 341 -31.51 0.28 -5.04
C LEU A 341 -32.48 0.39 -3.86
N ALA A 342 -33.59 -0.36 -3.86
CA ALA A 342 -34.50 -0.44 -2.72
C ALA A 342 -33.80 -0.94 -1.44
N ARG A 343 -32.87 -1.92 -1.56
CA ARG A 343 -32.06 -2.38 -0.42
C ARG A 343 -31.11 -1.32 0.10
N THR A 344 -30.37 -0.64 -0.78
CA THR A 344 -29.45 0.43 -0.36
C THR A 344 -30.18 1.67 0.19
N GLU A 345 -31.41 1.96 -0.27
CA GLU A 345 -32.29 2.93 0.38
C GLU A 345 -32.74 2.47 1.78
N THR A 346 -33.09 1.20 1.98
CA THR A 346 -33.39 0.68 3.33
C THR A 346 -32.17 0.69 4.24
N ASP A 347 -31.00 0.32 3.76
CA ASP A 347 -29.75 0.33 4.53
C ASP A 347 -29.32 1.76 4.89
N LEU A 348 -29.55 2.74 4.00
CA LEU A 348 -29.35 4.16 4.29
C LEU A 348 -30.36 4.67 5.33
N SER A 349 -31.61 4.20 5.30
CA SER A 349 -32.63 4.51 6.33
C SER A 349 -32.28 3.91 7.70
N GLU A 350 -31.68 2.70 7.71
CA GLU A 350 -31.15 2.04 8.90
C GLU A 350 -29.94 2.83 9.45
N ALA A 351 -28.94 3.12 8.61
CA ALA A 351 -27.74 3.85 9.01
C ALA A 351 -28.03 5.28 9.52
N THR A 352 -29.00 5.98 8.94
CA THR A 352 -29.44 7.29 9.45
C THR A 352 -30.25 7.18 10.75
N ARG A 353 -31.05 6.12 10.92
CA ARG A 353 -31.70 5.76 12.19
C ARG A 353 -30.67 5.41 13.27
N GLU A 354 -29.57 4.75 12.93
CA GLU A 354 -28.47 4.41 13.84
C GLU A 354 -27.64 5.65 14.20
N GLY A 355 -27.29 6.49 13.22
CA GLY A 355 -26.60 7.75 13.45
C GLY A 355 -27.38 8.70 14.36
N THR A 356 -28.71 8.76 14.21
CA THR A 356 -29.57 9.56 15.12
C THR A 356 -29.71 8.95 16.52
N LYS A 357 -29.77 7.61 16.67
CA LYS A 357 -29.63 6.95 17.99
C LYS A 357 -28.30 7.35 18.64
N ILE A 358 -27.17 7.14 17.96
CA ILE A 358 -25.82 7.42 18.48
C ILE A 358 -25.69 8.91 18.85
N GLN A 359 -26.19 9.84 18.03
CA GLN A 359 -26.18 11.26 18.36
C GLN A 359 -27.02 11.57 19.63
N SER A 360 -28.13 10.85 19.86
CA SER A 360 -28.90 10.98 21.10
C SER A 360 -28.17 10.39 22.31
N GLU A 361 -27.41 9.31 22.13
CA GLU A 361 -26.59 8.72 23.18
C GLU A 361 -25.38 9.59 23.53
N VAL A 362 -24.72 10.21 22.55
CA VAL A 362 -23.66 11.21 22.77
C VAL A 362 -24.20 12.38 23.59
N ARG A 363 -25.32 13.01 23.19
CA ARG A 363 -25.95 14.09 23.98
C ARG A 363 -26.32 13.66 25.40
N ARG A 364 -26.73 12.39 25.60
CA ARG A 364 -27.00 11.82 26.93
C ARG A 364 -25.71 11.64 27.73
N LEU A 365 -24.63 11.18 27.10
CA LEU A 365 -23.31 11.04 27.72
C LEU A 365 -22.74 12.40 28.11
N ASP A 366 -22.79 13.40 27.23
CA ASP A 366 -22.40 14.79 27.50
C ASP A 366 -23.14 15.33 28.73
N HIS A 367 -24.46 15.18 28.79
CA HIS A 367 -25.24 15.58 29.96
C HIS A 367 -24.85 14.83 31.26
N THR A 368 -24.49 13.55 31.18
CA THR A 368 -23.95 12.83 32.35
C THR A 368 -22.52 13.26 32.72
N LEU A 369 -21.72 13.66 31.74
CA LEU A 369 -20.36 14.17 31.90
C LEU A 369 -20.38 15.54 32.58
N ASP A 370 -21.23 16.46 32.13
CA ASP A 370 -21.52 17.74 32.80
C ASP A 370 -22.00 17.54 34.24
N LYS A 371 -22.93 16.60 34.46
CA LYS A 371 -23.42 16.25 35.80
C LYS A 371 -22.32 15.67 36.69
N ASN A 372 -21.34 14.98 36.12
CA ASN A 372 -20.17 14.49 36.85
C ASN A 372 -19.11 15.58 37.05
N HIS A 373 -18.95 16.56 36.13
CA HIS A 373 -18.16 17.76 36.35
C HIS A 373 -18.74 18.63 37.47
N GLN A 374 -20.07 18.83 37.52
CA GLN A 374 -20.72 19.53 38.62
C GLN A 374 -20.48 18.84 39.98
N LYS A 375 -20.59 17.51 40.04
CA LYS A 375 -20.19 16.74 41.25
C LYS A 375 -18.71 16.88 41.57
N LYS A 376 -17.82 16.86 40.57
CA LYS A 376 -16.38 17.04 40.75
C LYS A 376 -16.11 18.40 41.41
N PHE A 377 -16.68 19.49 40.89
CA PHE A 377 -16.54 20.82 41.48
C PHE A 377 -17.09 20.88 42.92
N GLN A 378 -18.25 20.27 43.20
CA GLN A 378 -18.79 20.17 44.56
C GLN A 378 -17.87 19.39 45.51
N ILE A 379 -17.22 18.34 45.03
CA ILE A 379 -16.24 17.55 45.80
C ILE A 379 -14.94 18.33 45.99
N GLU A 380 -14.45 19.05 44.98
CA GLU A 380 -13.27 19.92 45.09
C GLU A 380 -13.51 21.08 46.07
N GLU A 381 -14.70 21.70 46.05
CA GLU A 381 -15.10 22.72 47.04
C GLU A 381 -15.22 22.12 48.45
N ALA A 382 -15.73 20.90 48.59
CA ALA A 382 -15.78 20.18 49.86
C ALA A 382 -14.37 19.80 50.37
N ILE A 383 -13.46 19.41 49.49
CA ILE A 383 -12.04 19.14 49.83
C ILE A 383 -11.35 20.44 50.27
N LEU A 384 -11.61 21.58 49.61
CA LEU A 384 -11.07 22.87 50.03
C LEU A 384 -11.59 23.28 51.41
N LYS A 385 -12.89 23.09 51.70
CA LYS A 385 -13.46 23.31 53.03
C LYS A 385 -12.86 22.37 54.08
N LEU A 386 -12.75 21.08 53.78
CA LEU A 386 -12.11 20.09 54.67
C LEU A 386 -10.61 20.41 54.91
N ALA A 387 -9.88 20.93 53.92
CA ALA A 387 -8.50 21.37 54.11
C ALA A 387 -8.41 22.65 54.97
N GLN A 388 -9.38 23.55 54.85
CA GLN A 388 -9.50 24.75 55.69
C GLN A 388 -9.85 24.37 57.14
N GLU A 389 -10.74 23.39 57.35
CA GLU A 389 -11.02 22.77 58.63
C GLU A 389 -9.81 22.01 59.19
N GLN A 390 -9.07 21.26 58.36
CA GLN A 390 -7.86 20.55 58.73
C GLN A 390 -6.84 21.52 59.36
N LEU A 391 -6.57 22.66 58.71
CA LEU A 391 -5.70 23.72 59.24
C LEU A 391 -6.17 24.34 60.57
N ILE A 392 -7.48 24.35 60.84
CA ILE A 392 -8.05 24.74 62.13
C ILE A 392 -7.84 23.62 63.16
N THR A 393 -8.08 22.37 62.78
CA THR A 393 -7.87 21.20 63.64
C THR A 393 -6.39 20.98 63.98
N ASP A 394 -5.44 21.36 63.13
CA ASP A 394 -4.01 21.24 63.43
C ASP A 394 -3.52 22.28 64.46
N LYS A 395 -4.11 23.48 64.47
CA LYS A 395 -3.91 24.41 65.60
C LYS A 395 -4.47 23.85 66.90
N ALA A 396 -5.61 23.15 66.84
CA ALA A 396 -6.17 22.45 68.00
C ALA A 396 -5.37 21.18 68.37
N SER A 397 -4.78 20.47 67.41
CA SER A 397 -3.99 19.25 67.63
C SER A 397 -2.66 19.60 68.30
N ALA A 398 -2.00 20.70 67.90
CA ALA A 398 -0.82 21.22 68.58
C ALA A 398 -1.07 21.59 70.06
N TYR A 399 -2.27 22.11 70.38
CA TYR A 399 -2.67 22.36 71.78
C TYR A 399 -2.94 21.04 72.53
N ARG A 400 -3.66 20.10 71.90
CA ARG A 400 -3.89 18.75 72.45
C ARG A 400 -2.59 17.97 72.66
N LEU A 401 -1.57 18.16 71.82
CA LEU A 401 -0.26 17.51 71.94
C LEU A 401 0.51 18.01 73.18
N LYS A 402 0.42 19.30 73.52
CA LYS A 402 0.97 19.82 74.80
C LYS A 402 0.28 19.20 76.02
N LEU A 403 -1.03 18.97 75.95
CA LEU A 403 -1.79 18.24 76.97
C LEU A 403 -1.40 16.76 77.02
N LEU A 404 -1.27 16.10 75.87
CA LEU A 404 -0.89 14.69 75.75
C LEU A 404 0.50 14.44 76.35
N ASN A 405 1.50 15.26 76.02
CA ASN A 405 2.85 15.13 76.59
C ASN A 405 2.84 15.26 78.12
N LYS A 406 2.02 16.16 78.67
CA LYS A 406 1.85 16.34 80.12
C LYS A 406 1.19 15.12 80.79
N ALA A 407 0.20 14.51 80.12
CA ALA A 407 -0.43 13.26 80.56
C ALA A 407 0.50 12.03 80.40
N GLN A 408 1.35 12.01 79.37
CA GLN A 408 2.29 10.93 79.11
C GLN A 408 3.41 10.89 80.16
N GLU A 409 3.90 12.06 80.62
CA GLU A 409 4.86 12.10 81.73
C GLU A 409 4.22 11.66 83.05
N GLN A 410 2.97 12.04 83.32
CA GLN A 410 2.20 11.50 84.46
C GLN A 410 2.03 9.98 84.36
N ARG A 411 1.71 9.45 83.17
CA ARG A 411 1.64 8.01 82.94
C ARG A 411 3.00 7.34 83.18
N ARG A 412 4.11 7.94 82.74
CA ARG A 412 5.47 7.39 82.95
C ARG A 412 5.80 7.22 84.43
N VAL A 413 5.38 8.16 85.28
CA VAL A 413 5.50 8.04 86.75
C VAL A 413 4.65 6.87 87.29
N VAL A 414 3.44 6.67 86.75
CA VAL A 414 2.58 5.52 87.11
C VAL A 414 3.18 4.20 86.63
N ASP A 415 3.68 4.10 85.40
CA ASP A 415 4.30 2.88 84.85
C ASP A 415 5.57 2.49 85.64
N LEU A 416 6.35 3.47 86.14
CA LEU A 416 7.46 3.23 87.08
C LEU A 416 6.98 2.68 88.44
N SER A 417 5.83 3.13 88.93
CA SER A 417 5.22 2.58 90.16
C SER A 417 4.67 1.16 89.94
N LEU A 418 4.06 0.90 88.77
CA LEU A 418 3.57 -0.42 88.37
C LEU A 418 4.72 -1.43 88.27
N SER A 419 5.86 -1.03 87.70
CA SER A 419 7.06 -1.89 87.61
C SER A 419 7.58 -2.31 88.99
N LYS A 420 7.56 -1.42 90.00
CA LYS A 420 7.87 -1.79 91.40
C LYS A 420 6.89 -2.83 91.96
N VAL A 421 5.60 -2.65 91.74
CA VAL A 421 4.56 -3.60 92.20
C VAL A 421 4.68 -4.95 91.47
N GLN A 422 4.99 -4.95 90.18
CA GLN A 422 5.26 -6.17 89.39
C GLN A 422 6.50 -6.92 89.89
N SER A 423 7.57 -6.21 90.28
CA SER A 423 8.75 -6.82 90.89
C SER A 423 8.42 -7.47 92.25
N GLN A 424 7.60 -6.82 93.07
CA GLN A 424 7.10 -7.41 94.33
C GLN A 424 6.20 -8.64 94.09
N LEU A 425 5.33 -8.60 93.07
CA LEU A 425 4.51 -9.73 92.66
C LEU A 425 5.35 -10.91 92.15
N ALA A 426 6.41 -10.65 91.37
CA ALA A 426 7.32 -11.68 90.89
C ALA A 426 8.06 -12.40 92.03
N MET A 427 8.46 -11.67 93.09
CA MET A 427 9.01 -12.28 94.31
C MET A 427 7.98 -13.19 95.01
N ALA A 428 6.74 -12.73 95.17
CA ALA A 428 5.67 -13.52 95.77
C ALA A 428 5.34 -14.78 94.94
N MET A 429 5.33 -14.69 93.61
CA MET A 429 5.15 -15.84 92.71
C MET A 429 6.29 -16.85 92.83
N LEU A 430 7.53 -16.40 92.99
CA LEU A 430 8.69 -17.27 93.18
C LEU A 430 8.61 -18.04 94.52
N ASP A 431 8.08 -17.43 95.57
CA ASP A 431 7.82 -18.13 96.84
C ASP A 431 6.62 -19.10 96.76
N VAL A 432 5.59 -18.78 95.98
CA VAL A 432 4.50 -19.73 95.65
C VAL A 432 5.05 -20.95 94.89
N GLU A 433 5.99 -20.77 93.96
CA GLU A 433 6.56 -21.89 93.19
C GLU A 433 7.53 -22.75 94.04
N LYS A 434 8.23 -22.16 95.02
CA LYS A 434 8.92 -22.94 96.07
C LYS A 434 7.95 -23.84 96.84
N LEU A 435 6.81 -23.29 97.27
CA LEU A 435 5.77 -24.05 97.99
C LEU A 435 5.14 -25.15 97.12
N ARG A 436 4.97 -24.90 95.81
CA ARG A 436 4.56 -25.94 94.84
C ARG A 436 5.59 -27.04 94.69
N SER A 437 6.89 -26.73 94.67
CA SER A 437 7.96 -27.74 94.64
C SER A 437 7.93 -28.65 95.88
N VAL A 438 7.69 -28.09 97.07
CA VAL A 438 7.48 -28.86 98.30
C VAL A 438 6.24 -29.76 98.20
N LEU A 439 5.11 -29.21 97.71
CA LEU A 439 3.88 -30.01 97.49
C LEU A 439 4.06 -31.12 96.44
N PHE A 440 4.84 -30.89 95.39
CA PHE A 440 5.13 -31.89 94.36
C PHE A 440 5.96 -33.05 94.92
N ASN A 441 6.97 -32.76 95.74
CA ASN A 441 7.77 -33.79 96.41
C ASN A 441 6.93 -34.60 97.40
N ALA A 442 6.08 -33.95 98.20
CA ALA A 442 5.14 -34.63 99.09
C ALA A 442 4.14 -35.52 98.33
N ARG A 443 3.67 -35.08 97.15
CA ARG A 443 2.83 -35.91 96.26
C ARG A 443 3.57 -37.15 95.78
N LYS A 444 4.83 -36.99 95.33
CA LYS A 444 5.67 -38.09 94.86
C LYS A 444 5.96 -39.13 95.94
N GLU A 445 6.13 -38.72 97.20
CA GLU A 445 6.23 -39.67 98.32
C GLU A 445 4.91 -40.41 98.56
N ASN A 446 3.76 -39.71 98.47
CA ASN A 446 2.45 -40.34 98.61
C ASN A 446 2.14 -41.32 97.45
N ASP A 447 2.55 -41.00 96.23
CA ASP A 447 2.45 -41.90 95.07
C ASP A 447 3.32 -43.15 95.25
N ASN A 448 4.54 -43.02 95.78
CA ASN A 448 5.40 -44.16 96.15
C ASN A 448 4.76 -45.04 97.24
N VAL A 449 4.10 -44.44 98.25
CA VAL A 449 3.37 -45.19 99.29
C VAL A 449 2.20 -45.96 98.68
N GLN A 450 1.41 -45.33 97.79
CA GLN A 450 0.32 -46.02 97.08
C GLN A 450 0.83 -47.16 96.20
N GLU A 451 1.96 -46.98 95.50
CA GLU A 451 2.56 -48.05 94.71
C GLU A 451 3.08 -49.21 95.59
N SER A 452 3.57 -48.91 96.80
CA SER A 452 3.96 -49.93 97.78
C SER A 452 2.77 -50.72 98.34
N LEU A 453 1.62 -50.05 98.53
CA LEU A 453 0.37 -50.68 98.97
C LEU A 453 -0.17 -51.65 97.92
N ASN A 454 -0.26 -51.21 96.67
CA ASN A 454 -0.68 -52.06 95.55
C ASN A 454 0.27 -53.29 95.38
N LYS A 455 1.57 -53.11 95.62
CA LYS A 455 2.58 -54.19 95.61
C LYS A 455 2.49 -55.12 96.83
N ALA A 456 1.81 -54.75 97.90
CA ALA A 456 1.49 -55.61 99.04
C ALA A 456 0.21 -56.41 98.80
N GLU A 457 -0.85 -55.78 98.27
CA GLU A 457 -2.12 -56.45 97.96
C GLU A 457 -1.96 -57.55 96.90
N GLY A 458 -1.18 -57.31 95.84
CA GLY A 458 -0.85 -58.34 94.85
C GLY A 458 -0.19 -59.57 95.48
N LYS A 459 0.87 -59.36 96.27
CA LYS A 459 1.58 -60.43 96.98
C LYS A 459 0.69 -61.18 97.98
N SER A 460 -0.29 -60.51 98.59
CA SER A 460 -1.23 -61.16 99.51
C SER A 460 -2.15 -62.17 98.80
N ASN A 461 -2.56 -61.88 97.57
CA ASN A 461 -3.39 -62.79 96.77
C ASN A 461 -2.59 -63.98 96.21
N ASP A 462 -1.36 -63.74 95.75
CA ASP A 462 -0.48 -64.81 95.26
C ASP A 462 -0.10 -65.79 96.40
N LEU A 463 0.26 -65.28 97.58
CA LEU A 463 0.68 -66.11 98.72
C LEU A 463 -0.44 -67.02 99.25
N ASP A 464 -1.71 -66.58 99.28
CA ASP A 464 -2.82 -67.44 99.71
C ASP A 464 -3.14 -68.56 98.69
N GLY A 465 -2.80 -68.34 97.41
CA GLY A 465 -2.89 -69.32 96.34
C GLY A 465 -1.77 -70.38 96.38
N GLU A 466 -0.54 -70.00 96.75
CA GLU A 466 0.61 -70.91 96.79
C GLU A 466 0.74 -71.68 98.12
N LEU A 467 0.42 -71.06 99.26
CA LEU A 467 0.45 -71.72 100.59
C LEU A 467 -0.39 -73.01 100.61
N LYS A 468 -1.57 -72.99 99.98
CA LYS A 468 -2.47 -74.16 99.92
C LYS A 468 -1.97 -75.30 99.01
N LYS A 469 -0.90 -75.11 98.23
CA LYS A 469 -0.38 -76.10 97.26
C LYS A 469 1.05 -76.58 97.55
N LEU A 470 1.92 -75.70 98.07
CA LEU A 470 3.31 -76.07 98.40
C LEU A 470 3.41 -76.94 99.66
N GLN A 471 2.52 -76.73 100.64
CA GLN A 471 2.45 -77.45 101.92
C GLN A 471 2.28 -78.98 101.79
N ALA A 472 1.87 -79.50 100.63
CA ALA A 472 1.44 -80.90 100.47
C ALA A 472 2.34 -81.78 99.58
N LYS A 473 3.41 -81.25 98.96
CA LYS A 473 4.22 -82.01 97.98
C LYS A 473 5.74 -81.93 98.12
N ILE A 474 6.28 -80.99 98.91
CA ILE A 474 7.73 -80.80 99.03
C ILE A 474 8.39 -81.85 99.95
N ASP A 475 7.70 -82.35 100.98
CA ASP A 475 8.26 -83.30 101.96
C ASP A 475 8.68 -84.67 101.41
N ILE A 476 8.26 -85.06 100.20
CA ILE A 476 8.32 -86.46 99.74
C ILE A 476 9.41 -86.73 98.69
N LYS A 477 9.69 -85.81 97.74
CA LYS A 477 10.46 -86.17 96.52
C LYS A 477 11.95 -85.83 96.51
N THR A 478 12.44 -84.99 97.42
CA THR A 478 13.85 -84.52 97.44
C THR A 478 14.86 -85.59 97.89
N LYS A 479 14.44 -86.83 98.17
CA LYS A 479 15.27 -87.95 98.64
C LYS A 479 15.60 -89.04 97.59
N ARG A 480 15.32 -88.82 96.29
CA ARG A 480 15.64 -89.81 95.23
C ARG A 480 16.62 -89.29 94.17
N PHE A 481 17.79 -88.94 94.69
CA PHE A 481 18.98 -88.42 94.04
C PHE A 481 19.71 -89.49 93.15
N GLU A 482 20.53 -89.02 92.19
CA GLU A 482 21.81 -89.63 91.76
C GLU A 482 21.94 -91.05 91.14
N LYS A 483 20.89 -91.83 90.84
CA LYS A 483 21.08 -93.22 90.34
C LYS A 483 20.85 -93.44 88.83
N LEU A 484 21.92 -93.90 88.13
CA LEU A 484 22.03 -94.26 86.70
C LEU A 484 21.96 -93.04 85.75
N ASN A 485 22.98 -92.63 84.99
CA ASN A 485 24.28 -93.20 84.56
C ASN A 485 24.22 -94.42 83.62
N SER A 486 24.97 -94.30 82.50
CA SER A 486 25.29 -95.26 81.44
C SER A 486 24.15 -95.84 80.59
N GLN A 487 24.23 -95.65 79.26
CA GLN A 487 24.13 -96.74 78.27
C GLN A 487 24.49 -96.28 76.83
N ILE A 488 25.70 -96.65 76.40
CA ILE A 488 26.18 -96.76 75.01
C ILE A 488 27.12 -97.99 74.99
N GLU A 489 26.90 -99.01 74.11
CA GLU A 489 27.87 -99.99 73.53
C GLU A 489 27.21 -101.30 72.97
N ASP A 490 27.73 -101.90 71.87
CA ASP A 490 27.31 -103.20 71.24
C ASP A 490 28.36 -103.87 70.25
N ILE A 491 27.99 -104.85 69.37
CA ILE A 491 28.84 -106.01 68.89
C ILE A 491 28.88 -106.35 67.36
N GLN A 492 30.00 -106.92 66.85
CA GLN A 492 30.23 -107.54 65.49
C GLN A 492 31.45 -108.56 65.43
N ALA A 493 31.51 -109.67 64.60
CA ALA A 493 32.74 -110.48 64.11
C ALA A 493 32.54 -111.90 63.37
N ALA A 494 33.48 -112.48 62.53
CA ALA A 494 33.51 -113.90 61.91
C ALA A 494 34.79 -114.42 61.07
N PHE A 495 35.00 -115.76 60.77
CA PHE A 495 36.09 -116.48 59.93
C PHE A 495 35.69 -117.96 59.44
N GLY A 496 36.37 -118.91 58.69
CA GLY A 496 37.65 -119.15 57.90
C GLY A 496 37.96 -120.68 57.45
N SER A 497 39.04 -121.02 56.65
CA SER A 497 39.72 -122.40 56.35
C SER A 497 39.17 -123.40 55.24
N ASP A 498 39.80 -124.43 54.53
CA ASP A 498 41.16 -124.92 54.02
C ASP A 498 41.13 -126.10 52.91
N CYS A 499 42.24 -126.76 52.42
CA CYS A 499 42.31 -127.68 51.18
C CYS A 499 43.49 -128.77 50.99
N GLY A 500 43.48 -129.74 50.02
CA GLY A 500 44.67 -130.55 49.49
C GLY A 500 44.55 -131.93 48.67
N ASN A 501 45.66 -132.43 48.01
CA ASN A 501 46.09 -133.85 47.58
C ASN A 501 45.99 -134.45 46.07
N PRO A 502 46.45 -135.70 45.63
CA PRO A 502 47.14 -136.01 44.29
C PRO A 502 46.78 -137.32 43.42
N THR A 503 47.44 -137.63 42.25
CA THR A 503 47.30 -138.83 41.31
C THR A 503 48.43 -138.97 40.21
N GLU A 504 49.66 -138.56 40.50
CA GLU A 504 50.60 -137.92 39.56
C GLU A 504 51.17 -138.66 38.31
N LEU A 505 51.36 -139.97 38.27
CA LEU A 505 52.04 -140.60 37.11
C LEU A 505 51.10 -140.97 35.95
N LYS A 506 49.85 -141.33 36.25
CA LYS A 506 48.82 -141.45 35.21
C LYS A 506 48.30 -140.07 34.80
N ILE A 507 48.31 -139.11 35.75
CA ILE A 507 48.34 -137.68 35.48
C ILE A 507 49.45 -137.39 34.44
N LYS A 508 50.75 -137.66 34.63
CA LYS A 508 51.81 -137.27 33.66
C LYS A 508 51.65 -137.72 32.20
N GLN A 509 50.95 -138.82 31.92
CA GLN A 509 50.63 -139.18 30.53
C GLN A 509 49.34 -138.51 30.04
N ILE A 510 48.33 -138.36 30.92
CA ILE A 510 47.12 -137.58 30.66
C ILE A 510 47.46 -136.08 30.52
N GLU A 511 48.37 -135.51 31.31
CA GLU A 511 48.97 -134.17 31.24
C GLU A 511 49.60 -133.90 29.88
N LYS A 512 50.12 -134.92 29.17
CA LYS A 512 50.69 -134.71 27.85
C LYS A 512 49.61 -134.61 26.76
N SER A 513 48.52 -135.39 26.88
CA SER A 513 47.31 -135.18 26.07
C SER A 513 46.54 -133.91 26.48
N ILE A 514 46.54 -133.57 27.76
CA ILE A 514 45.95 -132.35 28.32
C ILE A 514 46.78 -131.15 27.89
N HIS A 515 48.12 -131.17 27.87
CA HIS A 515 48.91 -130.04 27.37
C HIS A 515 48.69 -129.80 25.87
N ILE A 516 48.52 -130.86 25.06
CA ILE A 516 48.15 -130.70 23.65
C ILE A 516 46.72 -130.12 23.54
N GLY A 517 45.78 -130.64 24.34
CA GLY A 517 44.41 -130.12 24.45
C GLY A 517 44.35 -128.67 24.95
N GLU A 518 45.13 -128.30 25.95
CA GLU A 518 45.29 -126.98 26.55
C GLU A 518 46.02 -126.02 25.64
N HIS A 519 46.93 -126.50 24.79
CA HIS A 519 47.57 -125.66 23.79
C HIS A 519 46.53 -125.29 22.73
N SER A 520 45.77 -126.27 22.22
CA SER A 520 44.66 -126.01 21.31
C SER A 520 43.54 -125.19 21.97
N ILE A 521 43.21 -125.44 23.25
CA ILE A 521 42.25 -124.64 24.02
C ILE A 521 42.79 -123.22 24.23
N ARG A 522 44.10 -123.02 24.45
CA ARG A 522 44.71 -121.67 24.52
C ARG A 522 44.68 -120.96 23.17
N GLU A 523 44.89 -121.65 22.06
CA GLU A 523 44.70 -121.09 20.71
C GLU A 523 43.23 -120.70 20.47
N HIS A 524 42.28 -121.58 20.79
CA HIS A 524 40.85 -121.29 20.70
C HIS A 524 40.41 -120.18 21.67
N GLN A 525 41.01 -120.08 22.86
CA GLN A 525 40.78 -118.99 23.83
C GLN A 525 41.36 -117.67 23.32
N GLN A 526 42.57 -117.66 22.74
CA GLN A 526 43.14 -116.46 22.13
C GLN A 526 42.32 -116.01 20.92
N PHE A 527 41.87 -116.95 20.07
CA PHE A 527 40.95 -116.66 18.97
C PHE A 527 39.60 -116.15 19.47
N TRP A 528 39.05 -116.75 20.53
CA TRP A 528 37.80 -116.29 21.16
C TRP A 528 37.94 -114.91 21.80
N ILE A 529 39.04 -114.62 22.48
CA ILE A 529 39.36 -113.28 23.04
C ILE A 529 39.58 -112.27 21.91
N MET A 530 40.19 -112.65 20.79
CA MET A 530 40.32 -111.80 19.61
C MET A 530 38.94 -111.48 19.00
N LEU A 531 38.09 -112.49 18.85
CA LEU A 531 36.73 -112.35 18.32
C LEU A 531 35.81 -111.58 19.27
N GLN A 532 35.96 -111.78 20.59
CA GLN A 532 35.26 -111.04 21.64
C GLN A 532 35.68 -109.57 21.62
N ASN A 533 36.98 -109.26 21.57
CA ASN A 533 37.47 -107.90 21.44
C ASN A 533 37.02 -107.26 20.12
N HIS A 534 36.97 -108.01 19.02
CA HIS A 534 36.41 -107.52 17.76
C HIS A 534 34.92 -107.17 17.90
N PHE A 535 34.13 -108.04 18.52
CA PHE A 535 32.70 -107.83 18.77
C PHE A 535 32.43 -106.67 19.74
N VAL A 536 33.24 -106.52 20.80
CA VAL A 536 33.20 -105.38 21.72
C VAL A 536 33.55 -104.08 21.00
N ASN A 537 34.59 -104.06 20.17
CA ASN A 537 34.95 -102.90 19.36
C ASN A 537 33.88 -102.53 18.32
N LEU A 538 33.23 -103.52 17.69
CA LEU A 538 32.06 -103.29 16.83
C LEU A 538 30.86 -102.78 17.62
N THR A 539 30.66 -103.24 18.86
CA THR A 539 29.58 -102.79 19.74
C THR A 539 29.80 -101.35 20.21
N HIS A 540 31.04 -100.96 20.53
CA HIS A 540 31.42 -99.57 20.78
C HIS A 540 31.17 -98.70 19.54
N LYS A 541 31.72 -99.05 18.38
CA LYS A 541 31.48 -98.30 17.13
C LYS A 541 29.99 -98.15 16.80
N ARG A 542 29.18 -99.18 17.04
CA ARG A 542 27.71 -99.12 16.90
C ARG A 542 27.09 -98.15 17.92
N SER A 543 27.54 -98.16 19.17
CA SER A 543 27.09 -97.23 20.21
C SER A 543 27.43 -95.78 19.85
N ASP A 544 28.65 -95.53 19.37
CA ASP A 544 29.13 -94.22 18.97
C ASP A 544 28.35 -93.69 17.76
N GLN A 545 28.15 -94.52 16.73
CA GLN A 545 27.29 -94.21 15.59
C GLN A 545 25.84 -93.93 16.00
N VAL A 546 25.27 -94.69 16.95
CA VAL A 546 23.94 -94.41 17.50
C VAL A 546 23.91 -93.08 18.26
N HIS A 547 24.99 -92.72 18.97
CA HIS A 547 25.12 -91.42 19.63
C HIS A 547 25.19 -90.27 18.61
N GLU A 548 26.00 -90.38 17.56
CA GLU A 548 26.06 -89.40 16.46
C GLU A 548 24.70 -89.23 15.76
N ILE A 549 23.97 -90.34 15.52
CA ILE A 549 22.60 -90.30 14.98
C ILE A 549 21.63 -89.58 15.94
N GLN A 550 21.80 -89.71 17.27
CA GLN A 550 20.99 -88.96 18.23
C GLN A 550 21.37 -87.46 18.28
N VAL A 551 22.66 -87.12 18.21
CA VAL A 551 23.15 -85.73 18.19
C VAL A 551 22.69 -85.01 16.92
N THR A 552 22.88 -85.63 15.75
CA THR A 552 22.43 -85.07 14.46
C THR A 552 20.91 -84.93 14.38
N ARG A 553 20.13 -85.87 14.94
CA ARG A 553 18.66 -85.72 15.08
C ARG A 553 18.27 -84.53 15.96
N LYS A 554 18.96 -84.31 17.09
CA LYS A 554 18.75 -83.14 17.96
C LYS A 554 19.09 -81.84 17.23
N GLN A 555 20.23 -81.79 16.54
CA GLN A 555 20.65 -80.64 15.72
C GLN A 555 19.62 -80.34 14.61
N LEU A 556 19.16 -81.36 13.88
CA LEU A 556 18.11 -81.22 12.85
C LEU A 556 16.80 -80.68 13.43
N SER A 557 16.40 -81.13 14.62
CA SER A 557 15.21 -80.61 15.30
C SER A 557 15.36 -79.12 15.68
N ILE A 558 16.53 -78.72 16.17
CA ILE A 558 16.84 -77.31 16.49
C ILE A 558 16.86 -76.46 15.21
N ILE A 559 17.42 -76.97 14.11
CA ILE A 559 17.46 -76.28 12.82
C ILE A 559 16.03 -76.10 12.27
N LYS A 560 15.18 -77.14 12.32
CA LYS A 560 13.76 -77.03 11.92
C LYS A 560 12.99 -76.01 12.76
N GLN A 561 13.19 -75.99 14.08
CA GLN A 561 12.56 -75.00 14.97
C GLN A 561 13.05 -73.57 14.68
N LYS A 562 14.33 -73.39 14.34
CA LYS A 562 14.87 -72.10 13.90
C LYS A 562 14.31 -71.67 12.54
N SER A 563 14.18 -72.59 11.59
CA SER A 563 13.56 -72.34 10.27
C SER A 563 12.13 -71.83 10.43
N LEU A 564 11.29 -72.59 11.14
CA LEU A 564 9.89 -72.24 11.39
C LEU A 564 9.75 -70.90 12.13
N LYS A 565 10.66 -70.58 13.07
CA LYS A 565 10.67 -69.24 13.68
C LYS A 565 11.04 -68.14 12.67
N VAL A 566 12.06 -68.34 11.83
CA VAL A 566 12.46 -67.36 10.81
C VAL A 566 11.36 -67.19 9.75
N GLU A 567 10.66 -68.25 9.38
CA GLU A 567 9.49 -68.23 8.50
C GLU A 567 8.35 -67.40 9.13
N GLN A 568 8.07 -67.58 10.42
CA GLN A 568 7.06 -66.79 11.15
C GLN A 568 7.48 -65.31 11.33
N ASP A 569 8.73 -65.04 11.69
CA ASP A 569 9.28 -63.68 11.81
C ASP A 569 9.26 -62.97 10.44
N LEU A 570 9.49 -63.71 9.34
CA LEU A 570 9.38 -63.22 7.95
C LEU A 570 7.93 -62.91 7.57
N GLU A 571 6.98 -63.80 7.83
CA GLU A 571 5.55 -63.57 7.51
C GLU A 571 4.99 -62.35 8.25
N ILE A 572 5.40 -62.15 9.51
CA ILE A 572 5.08 -60.95 10.30
C ILE A 572 5.74 -59.69 9.72
N SER A 573 6.94 -59.80 9.14
CA SER A 573 7.62 -58.69 8.45
C SER A 573 6.94 -58.35 7.13
N GLU A 574 6.51 -59.35 6.37
CA GLU A 574 5.74 -59.17 5.15
C GLU A 574 4.36 -58.55 5.42
N SER A 575 3.64 -58.98 6.47
CA SER A 575 2.34 -58.39 6.79
C SER A 575 2.48 -56.89 7.07
N LYS A 576 3.46 -56.51 7.90
CA LYS A 576 3.80 -55.10 8.18
C LYS A 576 4.21 -54.35 6.91
N THR A 577 4.90 -55.00 5.98
CA THR A 577 5.27 -54.40 4.68
C THR A 577 4.05 -54.18 3.79
N ARG A 578 3.08 -55.11 3.79
CA ARG A 578 1.79 -54.94 3.08
C ARG A 578 0.96 -53.81 3.72
N ASP A 579 0.89 -53.76 5.05
CA ASP A 579 0.18 -52.70 5.79
C ASP A 579 0.80 -51.31 5.51
N LEU A 580 2.13 -51.20 5.58
CA LEU A 580 2.86 -49.98 5.22
C LEU A 580 2.65 -49.58 3.76
N ASN A 581 2.62 -50.53 2.82
CA ASN A 581 2.32 -50.23 1.41
C ASN A 581 0.89 -49.73 1.21
N LEU A 582 -0.09 -50.28 1.94
CA LEU A 582 -1.47 -49.80 1.94
C LEU A 582 -1.58 -48.37 2.52
N ASP A 583 -0.84 -48.07 3.59
CA ASP A 583 -0.79 -46.72 4.16
C ASP A 583 -0.06 -45.73 3.24
N ILE A 584 1.05 -46.13 2.60
CA ILE A 584 1.73 -45.34 1.57
C ILE A 584 0.76 -45.04 0.41
N GLN A 585 -0.04 -46.00 -0.05
CA GLN A 585 -1.07 -45.75 -1.07
C GLN A 585 -2.13 -44.75 -0.57
N LYS A 586 -2.69 -44.93 0.64
CA LYS A 586 -3.66 -43.99 1.23
C LYS A 586 -3.09 -42.56 1.32
N TYR A 587 -1.85 -42.41 1.76
CA TYR A 587 -1.19 -41.11 1.85
C TYR A 587 -0.83 -40.53 0.46
N THR A 588 -0.47 -41.36 -0.51
CA THR A 588 -0.23 -40.93 -1.90
C THR A 588 -1.51 -40.37 -2.50
N SER A 589 -2.63 -41.11 -2.47
CA SER A 589 -3.92 -40.60 -2.98
C SER A 589 -4.46 -39.41 -2.19
N LYS A 590 -4.15 -39.30 -0.89
CA LYS A 590 -4.46 -38.11 -0.11
C LYS A 590 -3.60 -36.89 -0.51
N LEU A 591 -2.34 -37.10 -0.89
CA LEU A 591 -1.45 -36.06 -1.43
C LEU A 591 -1.86 -35.64 -2.85
N GLU A 592 -2.25 -36.59 -3.71
CA GLU A 592 -2.80 -36.32 -5.05
C GLU A 592 -4.07 -35.45 -4.96
N LEU A 593 -5.03 -35.86 -4.14
CA LEU A 593 -6.28 -35.12 -3.91
C LEU A 593 -6.07 -33.77 -3.18
N LEU A 594 -4.98 -33.63 -2.40
CA LEU A 594 -4.57 -32.35 -1.83
C LEU A 594 -3.92 -31.45 -2.90
N ASN A 595 -3.06 -31.99 -3.76
CA ASN A 595 -2.43 -31.27 -4.86
C ASN A 595 -3.48 -30.79 -5.88
N GLU A 596 -4.49 -31.60 -6.19
CA GLU A 596 -5.64 -31.21 -7.01
C GLU A 596 -6.42 -30.05 -6.37
N LYS A 597 -6.67 -30.10 -5.05
CA LYS A 597 -7.31 -29.00 -4.31
C LYS A 597 -6.46 -27.73 -4.25
N VAL A 598 -5.13 -27.86 -4.17
CA VAL A 598 -4.20 -26.72 -4.24
C VAL A 598 -4.14 -26.14 -5.66
N TYR A 599 -4.14 -26.99 -6.69
CA TYR A 599 -4.15 -26.56 -8.09
C TYR A 599 -5.46 -25.85 -8.46
N THR A 600 -6.61 -26.40 -8.07
CA THR A 600 -7.92 -25.75 -8.26
C THR A 600 -8.03 -24.45 -7.47
N LYS A 601 -7.55 -24.40 -6.21
CA LYS A 601 -7.48 -23.13 -5.47
C LYS A 601 -6.56 -22.11 -6.11
N ARG A 602 -5.39 -22.50 -6.62
CA ARG A 602 -4.50 -21.58 -7.36
C ARG A 602 -5.20 -21.08 -8.62
N LYS A 603 -5.74 -21.97 -9.47
CA LYS A 603 -6.47 -21.58 -10.68
C LYS A 603 -7.61 -20.61 -10.38
N ASN A 604 -8.36 -20.81 -9.30
CA ASN A 604 -9.41 -19.89 -8.88
C ASN A 604 -8.82 -18.55 -8.42
N HIS A 605 -7.75 -18.53 -7.63
CA HIS A 605 -7.04 -17.29 -7.27
C HIS A 605 -6.51 -16.55 -8.52
N ASP A 606 -5.91 -17.26 -9.47
CA ASP A 606 -5.41 -16.68 -10.72
C ASP A 606 -6.54 -16.04 -11.56
N ILE A 607 -7.78 -16.52 -11.42
CA ILE A 607 -8.99 -15.94 -12.03
C ILE A 607 -9.50 -14.76 -11.20
N GLU A 608 -9.68 -14.92 -9.89
CA GLU A 608 -10.12 -13.88 -8.95
C GLU A 608 -9.18 -12.65 -8.97
N GLU A 609 -7.87 -12.86 -9.11
CA GLU A 609 -6.84 -11.83 -9.26
C GLU A 609 -6.94 -11.12 -10.62
N SER A 610 -7.19 -11.86 -11.71
CA SER A 610 -7.42 -11.27 -13.04
C SER A 610 -8.75 -10.53 -13.15
N GLU A 611 -9.79 -10.96 -12.43
CA GLU A 611 -11.08 -10.26 -12.33
C GLU A 611 -10.90 -8.98 -11.51
N TYR A 612 -10.17 -9.03 -10.40
CA TYR A 612 -9.83 -7.86 -9.59
C TYR A 612 -8.96 -6.83 -10.35
N GLU A 613 -7.95 -7.26 -11.12
CA GLU A 613 -7.18 -6.36 -11.99
C GLU A 613 -8.07 -5.68 -13.05
N HIS A 614 -9.06 -6.40 -13.57
CA HIS A 614 -10.03 -5.86 -14.52
C HIS A 614 -10.98 -4.85 -13.86
N GLU A 615 -11.56 -5.17 -12.71
CA GLU A 615 -12.40 -4.23 -11.92
C GLU A 615 -11.62 -2.99 -11.50
N GLN A 616 -10.38 -3.14 -11.02
CA GLN A 616 -9.50 -2.01 -10.67
C GLN A 616 -9.21 -1.14 -11.90
N THR A 617 -9.05 -1.74 -13.08
CA THR A 617 -8.88 -1.01 -14.34
C THR A 617 -10.15 -0.27 -14.76
N GLU A 618 -11.32 -0.90 -14.66
CA GLU A 618 -12.61 -0.24 -14.91
C GLU A 618 -12.85 0.93 -13.94
N LEU A 619 -12.63 0.72 -12.64
CA LEU A 619 -12.79 1.76 -11.62
C LEU A 619 -11.80 2.91 -11.84
N SER A 620 -10.56 2.61 -12.23
CA SER A 620 -9.58 3.63 -12.61
C SER A 620 -9.98 4.38 -13.89
N GLN A 621 -10.71 3.76 -14.82
CA GLN A 621 -11.21 4.44 -16.02
C GLN A 621 -12.43 5.30 -15.70
N LYS A 622 -13.42 4.75 -14.98
CA LYS A 622 -14.61 5.48 -14.48
C LYS A 622 -14.19 6.71 -13.66
N LEU A 623 -13.16 6.59 -12.81
CA LEU A 623 -12.58 7.72 -12.08
C LEU A 623 -12.07 8.81 -13.04
N LYS A 624 -11.21 8.47 -14.01
CA LYS A 624 -10.70 9.44 -15.02
C LYS A 624 -11.82 10.10 -15.82
N ASP A 625 -12.86 9.35 -16.16
CA ASP A 625 -14.00 9.88 -16.90
C ASP A 625 -14.83 10.85 -16.04
N THR A 626 -14.97 10.59 -14.73
CA THR A 626 -15.55 11.56 -13.78
C THR A 626 -14.66 12.77 -13.53
N GLU A 627 -13.33 12.60 -13.37
CA GLU A 627 -12.37 13.71 -13.25
C GLU A 627 -12.43 14.62 -14.48
N LEU A 628 -12.46 14.05 -15.68
CA LEU A 628 -12.59 14.77 -16.95
C LEU A 628 -13.96 15.45 -17.09
N SER A 629 -15.03 14.88 -16.52
CA SER A 629 -16.34 15.53 -16.42
C SER A 629 -16.32 16.70 -15.43
N THR A 630 -15.63 16.58 -14.29
CA THR A 630 -15.46 17.66 -13.32
C THR A 630 -14.66 18.81 -13.92
N LEU A 631 -13.55 18.52 -14.61
CA LEU A 631 -12.74 19.54 -15.32
C LEU A 631 -13.53 20.28 -16.41
N LYS A 632 -14.50 19.62 -17.06
CA LYS A 632 -15.45 20.29 -17.97
C LYS A 632 -16.38 21.24 -17.20
N LEU A 633 -17.01 20.76 -16.13
CA LEU A 633 -17.89 21.61 -15.31
C LEU A 633 -17.14 22.79 -14.68
N GLU A 634 -15.89 22.61 -14.25
CA GLU A 634 -15.02 23.69 -13.79
C GLU A 634 -14.71 24.70 -14.90
N LYS A 635 -14.39 24.24 -16.12
CA LYS A 635 -14.21 25.13 -17.28
C LYS A 635 -15.49 25.91 -17.59
N ASP A 636 -16.64 25.25 -17.61
CA ASP A 636 -17.92 25.86 -17.94
C ASP A 636 -18.36 26.85 -16.84
N ILE A 637 -18.05 26.57 -15.56
CA ILE A 637 -18.19 27.52 -14.44
C ILE A 637 -17.26 28.74 -14.60
N ASN A 638 -16.00 28.54 -15.01
CA ASN A 638 -15.08 29.65 -15.28
C ASN A 638 -15.57 30.50 -16.46
N GLU A 639 -16.11 29.91 -17.52
CA GLU A 639 -16.69 30.65 -18.65
C GLU A 639 -17.91 31.46 -18.20
N LEU A 640 -18.83 30.87 -17.42
CA LEU A 640 -19.96 31.60 -16.82
C LEU A 640 -19.52 32.72 -15.86
N GLN A 641 -18.44 32.55 -15.10
CA GLN A 641 -17.89 33.62 -14.23
C GLN A 641 -17.34 34.79 -15.05
N ASN A 642 -16.66 34.52 -16.17
CA ASN A 642 -16.20 35.55 -17.10
C ASN A 642 -17.38 36.27 -17.77
N GLU A 643 -18.44 35.56 -18.15
CA GLU A 643 -19.69 36.17 -18.66
C GLU A 643 -20.38 37.05 -17.60
N ILE A 644 -20.41 36.62 -16.33
CA ILE A 644 -20.98 37.40 -15.23
C ILE A 644 -20.21 38.71 -14.99
N GLU A 645 -18.87 38.68 -14.97
CA GLU A 645 -18.07 39.90 -14.83
C GLU A 645 -18.20 40.82 -16.05
N LEU A 646 -18.24 40.27 -17.28
CA LEU A 646 -18.52 41.04 -18.50
C LEU A 646 -19.91 41.71 -18.48
N HIS A 647 -20.94 40.99 -18.01
CA HIS A 647 -22.28 41.54 -17.84
C HIS A 647 -22.37 42.59 -16.73
N LYS A 648 -21.61 42.42 -15.65
CA LYS A 648 -21.48 43.38 -14.55
C LYS A 648 -20.83 44.68 -15.02
N ASP A 649 -19.75 44.63 -15.80
CA ASP A 649 -19.15 45.82 -16.42
C ASP A 649 -20.12 46.49 -17.41
N LEU A 650 -20.83 45.71 -18.24
CA LEU A 650 -21.87 46.25 -19.12
C LEU A 650 -23.01 46.93 -18.34
N VAL A 651 -23.43 46.39 -17.20
CA VAL A 651 -24.42 47.01 -16.31
C VAL A 651 -23.89 48.30 -15.67
N LEU A 652 -22.61 48.32 -15.24
CA LEU A 652 -21.97 49.54 -14.72
C LEU A 652 -21.91 50.65 -15.79
N ASP A 653 -21.56 50.32 -17.04
CA ASP A 653 -21.58 51.28 -18.14
C ASP A 653 -22.99 51.72 -18.52
N LYS A 654 -24.01 50.84 -18.45
CA LYS A 654 -25.41 51.24 -18.64
C LYS A 654 -25.93 52.10 -17.49
N HIS A 655 -25.47 51.92 -16.26
CA HIS A 655 -25.73 52.85 -15.15
C HIS A 655 -25.02 54.19 -15.33
N ARG A 656 -23.76 54.23 -15.79
CA ARG A 656 -23.05 55.47 -16.15
C ARG A 656 -23.78 56.22 -17.26
N GLU A 657 -24.25 55.52 -18.29
CA GLU A 657 -25.04 56.09 -19.38
C GLU A 657 -26.39 56.64 -18.86
N SER A 658 -27.12 55.85 -18.06
CA SER A 658 -28.38 56.28 -17.44
C SER A 658 -28.22 57.52 -16.57
N LEU A 659 -27.15 57.60 -15.75
CA LEU A 659 -26.85 58.77 -14.92
C LEU A 659 -26.47 59.99 -15.78
N SER A 660 -25.80 59.78 -16.92
CA SER A 660 -25.55 60.84 -17.91
C SER A 660 -26.85 61.36 -18.53
N TRP A 661 -27.82 60.49 -18.80
CA TRP A 661 -29.14 60.89 -19.29
C TRP A 661 -30.00 61.56 -18.21
N GLU A 662 -29.95 61.10 -16.97
CA GLU A 662 -30.66 61.69 -15.84
C GLU A 662 -30.13 63.09 -15.50
N THR A 663 -28.81 63.28 -15.50
CA THR A 663 -28.20 64.61 -15.29
C THR A 663 -28.50 65.57 -16.45
N LYS A 664 -28.47 65.11 -17.71
CA LYS A 664 -28.97 65.91 -18.85
C LYS A 664 -30.44 66.26 -18.70
N HIS A 665 -31.28 65.32 -18.25
CA HIS A 665 -32.71 65.56 -18.04
C HIS A 665 -32.96 66.61 -16.96
N LYS A 666 -32.28 66.50 -15.80
CA LYS A 666 -32.34 67.50 -14.72
C LYS A 666 -31.88 68.88 -15.18
N LEU A 667 -30.77 69.00 -15.90
CA LEU A 667 -30.32 70.27 -16.46
C LEU A 667 -31.34 70.87 -17.46
N ILE A 668 -31.99 70.04 -18.27
CA ILE A 668 -33.06 70.48 -19.19
C ILE A 668 -34.31 70.91 -18.40
N GLU A 669 -34.70 70.17 -17.36
CA GLU A 669 -35.84 70.50 -16.49
C GLU A 669 -35.60 71.79 -15.69
N GLU A 670 -34.41 71.96 -15.11
CA GLU A 670 -33.95 73.19 -14.47
C GLU A 670 -33.96 74.37 -15.44
N THR A 671 -33.44 74.20 -16.66
CA THR A 671 -33.46 75.24 -17.71
C THR A 671 -34.89 75.60 -18.12
N ILE A 672 -35.77 74.61 -18.26
CA ILE A 672 -37.20 74.80 -18.56
C ILE A 672 -37.90 75.51 -17.39
N ASN A 673 -37.62 75.13 -16.15
CA ASN A 673 -38.25 75.72 -14.98
C ASN A 673 -37.74 77.14 -14.70
N TRP A 674 -36.45 77.40 -14.91
CA TRP A 674 -35.87 78.75 -14.92
C TRP A 674 -36.54 79.63 -15.99
N THR A 675 -36.67 79.12 -17.22
CA THR A 675 -37.38 79.80 -18.32
C THR A 675 -38.86 80.05 -18.00
N LYS A 676 -39.53 79.13 -17.30
CA LYS A 676 -40.92 79.32 -16.81
C LYS A 676 -41.00 80.37 -15.72
N THR A 677 -40.07 80.40 -14.75
CA THR A 677 -40.06 81.39 -13.67
C THR A 677 -39.75 82.79 -14.20
N GLU A 678 -38.79 82.93 -15.11
CA GLU A 678 -38.42 84.21 -15.72
C GLU A 678 -39.59 84.79 -16.56
N ARG A 679 -40.30 83.92 -17.30
CA ARG A 679 -41.50 84.28 -18.08
C ARG A 679 -42.80 84.38 -17.25
N SER A 680 -42.77 84.00 -15.98
CA SER A 680 -43.93 84.10 -15.07
C SER A 680 -44.30 85.57 -14.82
N LEU A 681 -45.53 85.84 -14.41
CA LEU A 681 -45.99 87.21 -14.07
C LEU A 681 -45.13 87.86 -12.98
N ASN A 682 -44.53 87.04 -12.11
CA ASN A 682 -43.68 87.46 -10.99
C ASN A 682 -42.17 87.41 -11.31
N GLY A 683 -41.78 86.92 -12.50
CA GLY A 683 -40.39 86.92 -12.96
C GLY A 683 -39.96 88.26 -13.56
N GLU A 684 -38.68 88.44 -13.87
CA GLU A 684 -38.16 89.72 -14.38
C GLU A 684 -38.82 90.15 -15.71
N ILE A 685 -39.11 89.22 -16.62
CA ILE A 685 -39.83 89.51 -17.87
C ILE A 685 -41.31 89.82 -17.58
N GLY A 686 -41.91 89.20 -16.56
CA GLY A 686 -43.26 89.53 -16.08
C GLY A 686 -43.35 90.94 -15.50
N ALA A 687 -42.45 91.26 -14.58
CA ALA A 687 -42.30 92.59 -13.99
C ALA A 687 -42.00 93.65 -15.06
N MET A 688 -41.13 93.36 -16.03
CA MET A 688 -40.84 94.25 -17.17
C MET A 688 -42.07 94.45 -18.06
N LYS A 689 -42.89 93.41 -18.31
CA LYS A 689 -44.16 93.57 -19.03
C LYS A 689 -45.20 94.38 -18.25
N ILE A 690 -45.27 94.18 -16.93
CA ILE A 690 -46.12 94.98 -16.05
C ILE A 690 -45.64 96.44 -16.03
N GLU A 691 -44.34 96.71 -16.00
CA GLU A 691 -43.80 98.08 -16.06
C GLU A 691 -43.95 98.70 -17.46
N ILE A 692 -43.86 97.94 -18.56
CA ILE A 692 -44.21 98.42 -19.90
C ILE A 692 -45.70 98.78 -19.98
N HIS A 693 -46.59 97.96 -19.41
CA HIS A 693 -48.02 98.27 -19.35
C HIS A 693 -48.29 99.50 -18.46
N ARG A 694 -47.63 99.59 -17.31
CA ARG A 694 -47.66 100.73 -16.39
C ARG A 694 -47.09 101.99 -17.03
N MET A 695 -46.03 101.92 -17.82
CA MET A 695 -45.50 103.01 -18.64
C MET A 695 -46.45 103.40 -19.78
N THR A 696 -47.15 102.44 -20.38
CA THR A 696 -48.18 102.71 -21.41
C THR A 696 -49.38 103.44 -20.80
N ILE A 697 -49.79 103.06 -19.58
CA ILE A 697 -50.76 103.79 -18.77
C ILE A 697 -50.20 105.17 -18.40
N ARG A 698 -48.94 105.26 -17.96
CA ARG A 698 -48.26 106.51 -17.58
C ARG A 698 -48.08 107.47 -18.76
N PHE A 699 -47.94 106.97 -19.99
CA PHE A 699 -47.90 107.75 -21.23
C PHE A 699 -49.29 108.32 -21.57
N ASN A 700 -50.35 107.51 -21.47
CA ASN A 700 -51.73 107.99 -21.63
C ASN A 700 -52.15 108.95 -20.50
N GLN A 701 -51.61 108.78 -19.29
CA GLN A 701 -51.73 109.74 -18.19
C GLN A 701 -50.89 111.00 -18.44
N LEU A 702 -49.68 110.90 -19.00
CA LEU A 702 -48.87 112.06 -19.41
C LEU A 702 -49.62 112.93 -20.43
N LYS A 703 -50.30 112.30 -21.39
CA LYS A 703 -51.08 113.00 -22.41
C LYS A 703 -52.25 113.81 -21.81
N ARG A 704 -52.89 113.30 -20.75
CA ARG A 704 -53.90 114.03 -19.95
C ARG A 704 -53.30 115.01 -18.94
N ALA A 705 -52.08 114.74 -18.46
CA ALA A 705 -51.35 115.65 -17.57
C ALA A 705 -50.80 116.86 -18.33
N GLN A 706 -50.45 116.72 -19.62
CA GLN A 706 -50.03 117.82 -20.49
C GLN A 706 -51.14 118.89 -20.63
N GLU A 707 -52.41 118.46 -20.65
CA GLU A 707 -53.58 119.35 -20.67
C GLU A 707 -53.83 120.03 -19.31
N LYS A 708 -53.37 119.42 -18.20
CA LYS A 708 -53.47 119.97 -16.83
C LYS A 708 -52.28 120.83 -16.40
N LEU A 709 -51.10 120.58 -17.00
CA LEU A 709 -49.85 121.34 -16.80
C LEU A 709 -49.98 122.81 -17.23
N VAL A 710 -50.98 123.13 -18.06
CA VAL A 710 -51.32 124.49 -18.49
C VAL A 710 -52.12 125.26 -17.43
N GLN A 711 -52.79 124.56 -16.50
CA GLN A 711 -53.54 125.18 -15.40
C GLN A 711 -52.69 125.30 -14.14
N ASP A 712 -52.19 124.18 -13.61
CA ASP A 712 -51.47 124.15 -12.32
C ASP A 712 -49.99 124.58 -12.44
N LEU A 713 -49.66 125.39 -13.47
CA LEU A 713 -48.59 126.37 -13.36
C LEU A 713 -49.00 127.49 -12.37
N GLU A 714 -50.29 127.62 -12.03
CA GLU A 714 -50.78 128.41 -10.89
C GLU A 714 -50.53 127.73 -9.53
N HIS A 715 -49.72 128.27 -8.61
CA HIS A 715 -48.47 129.00 -8.84
C HIS A 715 -47.53 128.81 -7.64
N CYS A 716 -46.23 128.79 -7.90
CA CYS A 716 -45.12 128.90 -6.92
C CYS A 716 -44.97 127.84 -5.80
N VAL A 717 -46.00 127.09 -5.38
CA VAL A 717 -45.89 126.13 -4.26
C VAL A 717 -44.93 124.98 -4.58
N MET A 718 -44.96 124.46 -5.82
CA MET A 718 -44.05 123.42 -6.31
C MET A 718 -42.56 123.85 -6.26
N HIS A 719 -42.28 125.16 -6.24
CA HIS A 719 -40.94 125.73 -6.36
C HIS A 719 -40.07 125.55 -5.10
N ARG A 720 -40.62 125.09 -3.98
CA ARG A 720 -39.89 124.94 -2.70
C ARG A 720 -39.60 123.48 -2.30
N GLU A 721 -40.43 122.51 -2.69
CA GLU A 721 -40.10 121.08 -2.56
C GLU A 721 -38.95 120.70 -3.51
N GLN A 722 -38.89 121.32 -4.69
CA GLN A 722 -37.90 121.05 -5.73
C GLN A 722 -36.45 121.47 -5.35
N ILE A 723 -36.27 122.13 -4.21
CA ILE A 723 -34.94 122.45 -3.64
C ILE A 723 -34.39 121.26 -2.82
N PHE A 724 -35.23 120.49 -2.13
CA PHE A 724 -34.79 119.40 -1.25
C PHE A 724 -34.30 118.17 -2.04
N VAL A 725 -35.02 117.80 -3.11
CA VAL A 725 -34.67 116.64 -3.98
C VAL A 725 -33.36 116.85 -4.73
N ASN A 726 -32.98 118.10 -5.02
CA ASN A 726 -31.74 118.44 -5.73
C ASN A 726 -30.47 118.32 -4.87
N ALA A 727 -30.59 118.17 -3.55
CA ALA A 727 -29.44 117.95 -2.67
C ALA A 727 -28.94 116.49 -2.74
N THR A 728 -29.86 115.51 -2.68
CA THR A 728 -29.55 114.08 -2.51
C THR A 728 -28.91 113.38 -3.72
N VAL A 729 -28.77 114.06 -4.86
CA VAL A 729 -28.15 113.50 -6.08
C VAL A 729 -26.73 114.05 -6.32
N LYS A 730 -26.32 115.12 -5.62
CA LYS A 730 -25.07 115.83 -5.91
C LYS A 730 -23.84 115.35 -5.13
N GLU A 731 -24.02 114.40 -4.20
CA GLU A 731 -22.97 114.01 -3.25
C GLU A 731 -22.10 112.82 -3.70
N HIS A 732 -22.41 112.19 -4.84
CA HIS A 732 -21.77 110.93 -5.22
C HIS A 732 -20.63 110.99 -6.27
N ILE A 733 -20.50 112.07 -7.06
CA ILE A 733 -19.53 112.16 -8.18
C ILE A 733 -18.93 113.58 -8.38
N ASP A 734 -18.25 114.19 -7.40
CA ASP A 734 -17.30 115.29 -7.73
C ASP A 734 -16.19 115.67 -6.70
N ALA A 735 -15.81 114.78 -5.76
CA ALA A 735 -14.88 115.14 -4.66
C ALA A 735 -13.57 114.32 -4.53
N LYS A 736 -13.20 113.47 -5.51
CA LYS A 736 -12.06 112.55 -5.38
C LYS A 736 -10.68 113.18 -5.68
N LYS A 737 -10.33 114.34 -5.08
CA LYS A 737 -8.95 114.92 -5.10
C LYS A 737 -8.72 116.14 -4.17
N LYS A 738 -8.43 115.91 -2.87
CA LYS A 738 -7.16 116.29 -2.18
C LYS A 738 -7.24 116.25 -0.64
N LYS A 739 -6.34 115.42 -0.08
CA LYS A 739 -5.80 115.38 1.30
C LYS A 739 -5.77 116.77 2.00
N ILE A 740 -6.03 116.87 3.31
CA ILE A 740 -5.07 116.49 4.38
C ILE A 740 -5.74 116.26 5.76
N LYS A 741 -5.25 115.23 6.47
CA LYS A 741 -5.29 114.95 7.94
C LYS A 741 -6.48 115.41 8.80
N ASN A 742 -7.15 114.44 9.42
CA ASN A 742 -7.12 114.33 10.89
C ASN A 742 -6.98 112.85 11.29
N SER A 743 -6.42 112.55 12.47
CA SER A 743 -5.72 111.27 12.71
C SER A 743 -5.95 110.66 14.11
N SER A 744 -6.82 109.66 14.21
CA SER A 744 -6.93 108.80 15.41
C SER A 744 -7.62 107.44 15.18
N GLN A 745 -8.64 107.35 14.32
CA GLN A 745 -9.48 106.14 14.20
C GLN A 745 -9.09 105.13 13.11
N VAL A 746 -8.09 105.42 12.28
CA VAL A 746 -7.63 104.49 11.22
C VAL A 746 -6.60 103.48 11.74
N GLN A 747 -5.74 103.89 12.69
CA GLN A 747 -4.64 103.06 13.21
C GLN A 747 -5.16 101.72 13.78
N VAL A 748 -6.11 101.79 14.73
CA VAL A 748 -6.69 100.63 15.42
C VAL A 748 -7.32 99.65 14.43
N LYS A 749 -8.10 100.14 13.46
CA LYS A 749 -8.72 99.27 12.45
C LYS A 749 -7.72 98.71 11.45
N LEU A 750 -6.64 99.43 11.12
CA LEU A 750 -5.59 98.92 10.26
C LEU A 750 -4.77 97.82 10.95
N ASP A 751 -4.47 97.96 12.23
CA ASP A 751 -3.69 96.98 12.98
C ASP A 751 -4.53 95.77 13.42
N GLU A 752 -5.83 95.95 13.70
CA GLU A 752 -6.78 94.82 13.79
C GLU A 752 -6.86 94.03 12.49
N VAL A 753 -7.02 94.70 11.34
CA VAL A 753 -7.07 94.03 10.03
C VAL A 753 -5.74 93.38 9.72
N ARG A 754 -4.59 94.03 10.00
CA ARG A 754 -3.26 93.42 9.82
C ARG A 754 -3.04 92.21 10.72
N ASN A 755 -3.52 92.22 11.97
CA ASN A 755 -3.37 91.09 12.87
C ASN A 755 -4.32 89.94 12.47
N LYS A 756 -5.56 90.23 12.08
CA LYS A 756 -6.49 89.23 11.51
C LYS A 756 -5.95 88.66 10.19
N THR A 757 -5.42 89.49 9.29
CA THR A 757 -4.74 89.04 8.07
C THR A 757 -3.48 88.23 8.39
N LYS A 758 -2.67 88.60 9.38
CA LYS A 758 -1.51 87.79 9.81
C LYS A 758 -1.93 86.45 10.42
N MET A 759 -2.97 86.39 11.23
CA MET A 759 -3.47 85.13 11.78
C MET A 759 -4.00 84.23 10.66
N ILE A 760 -4.84 84.77 9.77
CA ILE A 760 -5.35 84.05 8.59
C ILE A 760 -4.21 83.64 7.65
N GLN A 761 -3.19 84.47 7.45
CA GLN A 761 -2.03 84.13 6.63
C GLN A 761 -1.19 83.01 7.27
N ASN A 762 -0.95 83.08 8.59
CA ASN A 762 -0.23 82.06 9.34
C ASN A 762 -1.00 80.73 9.39
N GLU A 763 -2.33 80.79 9.51
CA GLU A 763 -3.23 79.64 9.48
C GLU A 763 -3.30 79.03 8.07
N ILE A 764 -3.34 79.85 7.01
CA ILE A 764 -3.19 79.39 5.62
C ILE A 764 -1.82 78.74 5.41
N THR A 765 -0.71 79.33 5.88
CA THR A 765 0.61 78.70 5.73
C THR A 765 0.73 77.42 6.55
N PHE A 766 0.17 77.36 7.76
CA PHE A 766 0.16 76.14 8.57
C PHE A 766 -0.69 75.03 7.93
N LEU A 767 -1.85 75.37 7.37
CA LEU A 767 -2.71 74.42 6.64
C LEU A 767 -2.11 74.02 5.28
N GLN A 768 -1.28 74.87 4.67
CA GLN A 768 -0.50 74.52 3.48
C GLN A 768 0.69 73.62 3.83
N GLU A 769 1.48 73.93 4.86
CA GLU A 769 2.62 73.12 5.29
C GLU A 769 2.19 71.75 5.81
N THR A 770 1.14 71.67 6.64
CA THR A 770 0.60 70.37 7.09
C THR A 770 0.06 69.52 5.94
N ARG A 771 -0.69 70.11 4.99
CA ARG A 771 -1.11 69.39 3.77
C ARG A 771 0.06 68.97 2.89
N ILE A 772 1.06 69.82 2.70
CA ILE A 772 2.26 69.51 1.92
C ILE A 772 3.08 68.39 2.59
N VAL A 773 3.14 68.34 3.92
CA VAL A 773 3.77 67.24 4.68
C VAL A 773 2.95 65.95 4.54
N ASP A 774 1.63 66.00 4.71
CA ASP A 774 0.76 64.84 4.52
C ASP A 774 0.79 64.29 3.09
N ASP A 775 0.79 65.17 2.09
CA ASP A 775 0.83 64.77 0.68
C ASP A 775 2.23 64.28 0.28
N LYS A 776 3.33 64.83 0.84
CA LYS A 776 4.66 64.21 0.75
C LYS A 776 4.67 62.83 1.38
N ASN A 777 4.13 62.65 2.58
CA ASN A 777 4.05 61.36 3.27
C ASN A 777 3.24 60.33 2.47
N LYS A 778 2.15 60.75 1.80
CA LYS A 778 1.39 59.90 0.87
C LYS A 778 2.21 59.55 -0.37
N ILE A 779 2.89 60.53 -0.98
CA ILE A 779 3.74 60.33 -2.15
C ILE A 779 4.92 59.39 -1.85
N GLU A 780 5.58 59.52 -0.71
CA GLU A 780 6.68 58.63 -0.29
C GLU A 780 6.18 57.20 -0.04
N ARG A 781 5.01 57.02 0.60
CA ARG A 781 4.35 55.70 0.71
C ARG A 781 4.00 55.13 -0.67
N MET A 782 3.50 55.95 -1.60
CA MET A 782 3.24 55.53 -2.98
C MET A 782 4.51 55.12 -3.72
N ILE A 783 5.61 55.88 -3.58
CA ILE A 783 6.92 55.55 -4.17
C ILE A 783 7.48 54.25 -3.59
N TYR A 784 7.32 54.02 -2.28
CA TYR A 784 7.70 52.76 -1.64
C TYR A 784 6.89 51.57 -2.18
N ILE A 785 5.56 51.72 -2.29
CA ILE A 785 4.66 50.70 -2.84
C ILE A 785 4.99 50.43 -4.32
N LEU A 786 5.20 51.47 -5.14
CA LEU A 786 5.60 51.34 -6.54
C LEU A 786 6.94 50.63 -6.69
N ARG A 787 7.96 50.97 -5.89
CA ARG A 787 9.25 50.26 -5.89
C ARG A 787 9.13 48.81 -5.46
N LYS A 788 8.23 48.49 -4.53
CA LYS A 788 7.93 47.10 -4.17
C LYS A 788 7.32 46.37 -5.36
N ILE A 789 6.25 46.92 -5.95
CA ILE A 789 5.56 46.34 -7.11
C ILE A 789 6.52 46.17 -8.30
N GLU A 790 7.42 47.13 -8.56
CA GLU A 790 8.46 46.99 -9.58
C GLU A 790 9.42 45.83 -9.31
N ASN A 791 9.79 45.58 -8.06
CA ASN A 791 10.68 44.49 -7.70
C ASN A 791 9.96 43.14 -7.73
N ASP A 792 8.74 43.08 -7.22
CA ASP A 792 7.85 41.92 -7.32
C ASP A 792 7.62 41.56 -8.81
N LEU A 793 7.42 42.56 -9.68
CA LEU A 793 7.30 42.40 -11.14
C LEU A 793 8.60 41.91 -11.80
N LYS A 794 9.78 42.42 -11.39
CA LYS A 794 11.09 41.95 -11.87
C LYS A 794 11.34 40.48 -11.46
N GLU A 795 10.93 40.09 -10.25
CA GLU A 795 11.05 38.70 -9.79
C GLU A 795 10.08 37.77 -10.55
N VAL A 796 8.83 38.17 -10.75
CA VAL A 796 7.84 37.41 -11.53
C VAL A 796 8.24 37.28 -13.00
N THR A 797 8.72 38.34 -13.64
CA THR A 797 9.18 38.28 -15.05
C THR A 797 10.47 37.46 -15.21
N SER A 798 11.36 37.47 -14.21
CA SER A 798 12.52 36.56 -14.18
C SER A 798 12.10 35.09 -14.05
N LYS A 799 11.10 34.79 -13.21
CA LYS A 799 10.52 33.44 -13.08
C LYS A 799 9.81 32.98 -14.35
N ASP A 800 9.01 33.84 -14.97
CA ASP A 800 8.33 33.56 -16.25
C ASP A 800 9.34 33.28 -17.38
N ALA A 801 10.40 34.08 -17.50
CA ALA A 801 11.49 33.83 -18.44
C ALA A 801 12.20 32.48 -18.19
N GLY A 802 12.45 32.13 -16.93
CA GLY A 802 13.00 30.82 -16.54
C GLY A 802 12.09 29.65 -16.90
N ILE A 803 10.78 29.77 -16.65
CA ILE A 803 9.77 28.76 -16.99
C ILE A 803 9.66 28.59 -18.51
N ARG A 804 9.66 29.69 -19.29
CA ARG A 804 9.68 29.64 -20.76
C ARG A 804 10.90 28.88 -21.28
N ALA A 805 12.09 29.14 -20.74
CA ALA A 805 13.31 28.42 -21.12
C ALA A 805 13.23 26.91 -20.82
N GLN A 806 12.66 26.52 -19.68
CA GLN A 806 12.42 25.11 -19.34
C GLN A 806 11.39 24.44 -20.27
N ILE A 807 10.34 25.17 -20.68
CA ILE A 807 9.36 24.70 -21.66
C ILE A 807 10.01 24.49 -23.03
N GLU A 808 10.88 25.40 -23.48
CA GLU A 808 11.59 25.25 -24.76
C GLU A 808 12.56 24.05 -24.76
N ASP A 809 13.32 23.84 -23.68
CA ASP A 809 14.22 22.69 -23.53
C ASP A 809 13.45 21.36 -23.46
N GLY A 810 12.32 21.33 -22.75
CA GLY A 810 11.40 20.20 -22.75
C GLY A 810 10.80 19.89 -24.12
N LEU A 811 10.48 20.92 -24.92
CA LEU A 811 10.00 20.77 -26.30
C LEU A 811 11.10 20.29 -27.26
N LEU A 812 12.35 20.71 -27.07
CA LEU A 812 13.51 20.20 -27.82
C LEU A 812 13.78 18.72 -27.50
N THR A 813 13.80 18.37 -26.21
CA THR A 813 13.95 16.98 -25.74
C THR A 813 12.83 16.08 -26.27
N LYS A 814 11.57 16.57 -26.26
CA LYS A 814 10.43 15.87 -26.88
C LYS A 814 10.61 15.67 -28.38
N HIS A 815 11.16 16.65 -29.11
CA HIS A 815 11.44 16.55 -30.54
C HIS A 815 12.53 15.51 -30.85
N ALA A 816 13.63 15.51 -30.11
CA ALA A 816 14.71 14.54 -30.26
C ALA A 816 14.22 13.09 -30.04
N ASN A 817 13.42 12.87 -28.99
CA ASN A 817 12.81 11.58 -28.71
C ASN A 817 11.82 11.14 -29.81
N LEU A 818 11.04 12.07 -30.36
CA LEU A 818 10.12 11.78 -31.46
C LEU A 818 10.87 11.35 -32.73
N GLU A 819 11.92 12.06 -33.13
CA GLU A 819 12.74 11.67 -34.28
C GLU A 819 13.40 10.30 -34.10
N GLN A 820 13.94 10.00 -32.92
CA GLN A 820 14.52 8.68 -32.66
C GLN A 820 13.46 7.56 -32.77
N ILE A 821 12.21 7.82 -32.35
CA ILE A 821 11.08 6.89 -32.53
C ILE A 821 10.71 6.76 -34.01
N VAL A 822 10.60 7.87 -34.76
CA VAL A 822 10.27 7.87 -36.20
C VAL A 822 11.33 7.11 -37.00
N ARG A 823 12.61 7.34 -36.74
CA ARG A 823 13.75 6.60 -37.30
C ARG A 823 13.65 5.09 -37.01
N LYS A 824 13.44 4.70 -35.75
CA LYS A 824 13.22 3.29 -35.33
C LYS A 824 12.02 2.66 -36.03
N GLN A 825 10.89 3.37 -36.13
CA GLN A 825 9.70 2.90 -36.85
C GLN A 825 9.96 2.76 -38.36
N ASN A 826 10.67 3.70 -38.99
CA ASN A 826 10.96 3.65 -40.42
C ASN A 826 11.93 2.50 -40.75
N ARG A 827 12.91 2.23 -39.88
CA ARG A 827 13.75 1.02 -39.96
C ARG A 827 12.91 -0.27 -39.84
N ALA A 828 11.96 -0.33 -38.91
CA ALA A 828 11.04 -1.46 -38.79
C ALA A 828 10.10 -1.61 -40.01
N LYS A 829 9.61 -0.50 -40.59
CA LYS A 829 8.83 -0.50 -41.85
C LYS A 829 9.68 -0.99 -43.02
N ALA A 830 10.97 -0.67 -43.08
CA ALA A 830 11.89 -1.18 -44.10
C ALA A 830 12.09 -2.71 -43.97
N PHE A 831 12.35 -3.23 -42.77
CA PHE A 831 12.42 -4.68 -42.54
C PHE A 831 11.11 -5.41 -42.86
N ARG A 832 9.95 -4.82 -42.54
CA ARG A 832 8.63 -5.38 -42.96
C ARG A 832 8.44 -5.35 -44.48
N LYS A 833 8.92 -4.32 -45.19
CA LYS A 833 8.91 -4.28 -46.66
C LYS A 833 9.81 -5.35 -47.28
N LEU A 834 10.97 -5.62 -46.68
CA LEU A 834 11.85 -6.73 -47.09
C LEU A 834 11.18 -8.10 -46.90
N LEU A 835 10.59 -8.35 -45.71
CA LEU A 835 9.86 -9.59 -45.41
C LEU A 835 8.66 -9.85 -46.35
N ASN A 836 7.95 -8.80 -46.77
CA ASN A 836 6.78 -8.93 -47.63
C ASN A 836 7.12 -9.01 -49.13
N ALA A 837 8.37 -8.78 -49.54
CA ALA A 837 8.77 -8.74 -50.94
C ALA A 837 9.05 -10.14 -51.52
N LYS A 838 7.99 -10.91 -51.81
CA LYS A 838 8.07 -12.23 -52.49
C LYS A 838 8.41 -12.15 -53.99
N GLY A 839 9.26 -11.22 -54.40
CA GLY A 839 9.69 -11.01 -55.80
C GLY A 839 11.10 -10.46 -55.86
N GLN A 840 11.85 -10.82 -56.91
CA GLN A 840 13.28 -10.51 -57.06
C GLN A 840 13.57 -9.00 -56.95
N GLN A 841 14.11 -8.57 -55.82
CA GLN A 841 14.80 -7.28 -55.74
C GLN A 841 16.16 -7.40 -56.41
N LYS A 842 16.58 -6.34 -57.12
CA LYS A 842 17.88 -6.32 -57.81
C LYS A 842 19.02 -6.32 -56.79
N ILE A 843 19.71 -7.45 -56.63
CA ILE A 843 20.97 -7.51 -55.90
C ILE A 843 22.06 -6.85 -56.75
N VAL A 844 22.21 -5.55 -56.55
CA VAL A 844 23.35 -4.73 -56.98
C VAL A 844 23.44 -3.57 -55.98
N ARG A 845 24.62 -3.18 -55.47
CA ARG A 845 25.98 -3.41 -55.98
C ARG A 845 26.91 -3.97 -54.89
N SER A 846 28.22 -3.99 -55.13
CA SER A 846 29.23 -4.54 -54.20
C SER A 846 29.26 -3.78 -52.86
N GLU A 847 29.75 -4.45 -51.82
CA GLU A 847 29.92 -3.87 -50.47
C GLU A 847 30.68 -2.53 -50.51
N SER A 848 31.74 -2.44 -51.32
CA SER A 848 32.50 -1.21 -51.57
C SER A 848 31.66 -0.04 -52.09
N THR A 849 30.62 -0.29 -52.89
CA THR A 849 29.70 0.78 -53.35
C THR A 849 28.61 1.12 -52.34
N ILE A 850 28.34 0.25 -51.36
CA ILE A 850 27.46 0.55 -50.23
C ILE A 850 28.24 1.37 -49.19
N GLN A 851 29.50 1.01 -48.92
CA GLN A 851 30.44 1.77 -48.10
C GLN A 851 30.65 3.18 -48.69
N LEU A 852 30.98 3.29 -49.98
CA LEU A 852 31.11 4.58 -50.65
C LEU A 852 29.82 5.42 -50.59
N GLN A 853 28.64 4.80 -50.71
CA GLN A 853 27.37 5.53 -50.56
C GLN A 853 27.10 5.96 -49.10
N LEU A 854 27.54 5.19 -48.11
CA LEU A 854 27.46 5.56 -46.70
C LEU A 854 28.42 6.72 -46.39
N GLU A 855 29.66 6.66 -46.86
CA GLU A 855 30.66 7.73 -46.72
C GLU A 855 30.17 9.05 -47.35
N ASN A 856 29.67 9.01 -48.59
CA ASN A 856 29.08 10.19 -49.25
C ASN A 856 27.83 10.75 -48.51
N GLN A 857 27.12 9.94 -47.72
CA GLN A 857 26.00 10.44 -46.88
C GLN A 857 26.48 11.00 -45.55
N ILE A 858 27.56 10.47 -44.98
CA ILE A 858 28.22 11.00 -43.78
C ILE A 858 28.84 12.38 -44.11
N GLU A 859 29.64 12.48 -45.16
CA GLU A 859 30.25 13.76 -45.61
C GLU A 859 29.18 14.83 -45.91
N MET A 860 28.05 14.44 -46.51
CA MET A 860 26.93 15.34 -46.76
C MET A 860 26.24 15.79 -45.46
N ASN A 861 26.03 14.88 -44.49
CA ASN A 861 25.46 15.22 -43.19
C ASN A 861 26.41 16.09 -42.35
N ASP A 862 27.72 15.83 -42.37
CA ASP A 862 28.73 16.64 -41.67
C ASP A 862 28.82 18.05 -42.28
N SER A 863 28.79 18.17 -43.61
CA SER A 863 28.69 19.46 -44.31
C SER A 863 27.42 20.22 -43.94
N LEU A 864 26.28 19.54 -43.86
CA LEU A 864 25.01 20.15 -43.43
C LEU A 864 25.01 20.52 -41.95
N MET A 865 25.69 19.75 -41.09
CA MET A 865 25.90 20.06 -39.68
C MET A 865 26.76 21.32 -39.51
N GLU A 866 27.85 21.48 -40.27
CA GLU A 866 28.68 22.69 -40.25
C GLU A 866 27.88 23.93 -40.72
N ILE A 867 27.06 23.79 -41.76
CA ILE A 867 26.14 24.85 -42.24
C ILE A 867 25.09 25.20 -41.16
N VAL A 868 24.48 24.22 -40.49
CA VAL A 868 23.49 24.50 -39.43
C VAL A 868 24.17 25.08 -38.18
N GLN A 869 25.40 24.69 -37.86
CA GLN A 869 26.13 25.17 -36.69
C GLN A 869 26.70 26.59 -36.90
N THR A 870 27.12 26.95 -38.12
CA THR A 870 27.43 28.35 -38.49
C THR A 870 26.17 29.22 -38.45
N LEU A 871 25.06 28.80 -39.07
CA LEU A 871 23.77 29.51 -39.00
C LEU A 871 23.22 29.66 -37.56
N THR A 872 23.54 28.73 -36.66
CA THR A 872 23.19 28.83 -35.22
C THR A 872 23.95 29.96 -34.51
N ASN A 873 25.19 30.23 -34.93
CA ASN A 873 26.00 31.32 -34.38
C ASN A 873 25.61 32.67 -34.99
N ASP A 874 25.31 32.71 -36.30
CA ASP A 874 24.92 33.93 -37.02
C ASP A 874 23.53 34.44 -36.62
N TYR A 875 22.61 33.53 -36.25
CA TYR A 875 21.21 33.86 -35.92
C TYR A 875 20.77 33.26 -34.57
N PRO A 876 21.31 33.76 -33.44
CA PRO A 876 21.06 33.20 -32.11
C PRO A 876 19.59 33.23 -31.68
N GLU A 877 18.80 34.20 -32.16
CA GLU A 877 17.34 34.26 -31.94
C GLU A 877 16.57 33.05 -32.49
N LYS A 878 17.16 32.29 -33.42
CA LYS A 878 16.58 31.08 -34.03
C LYS A 878 17.23 29.79 -33.55
N LYS A 879 18.00 29.82 -32.46
CA LYS A 879 18.71 28.65 -31.88
C LYS A 879 17.80 27.43 -31.66
N THR A 880 16.56 27.62 -31.23
CA THR A 880 15.57 26.54 -31.04
C THR A 880 15.05 25.92 -32.34
N PHE A 881 15.15 26.62 -33.47
CA PHE A 881 14.88 26.07 -34.81
C PHE A 881 16.07 25.24 -35.32
N PHE A 882 17.28 25.79 -35.25
CA PHE A 882 18.48 25.08 -35.71
C PHE A 882 18.80 23.84 -34.87
N THR A 883 18.52 23.86 -33.56
CA THR A 883 18.71 22.68 -32.70
C THR A 883 17.79 21.51 -33.11
N LYS A 884 16.59 21.79 -33.64
CA LYS A 884 15.72 20.74 -34.23
C LYS A 884 16.28 20.16 -35.52
N LEU A 885 16.96 20.97 -36.34
CA LEU A 885 17.68 20.49 -37.53
C LEU A 885 18.91 19.65 -37.16
N ILE A 886 19.65 20.03 -36.10
CA ILE A 886 20.74 19.21 -35.55
C ILE A 886 20.22 17.83 -35.09
N HIS A 887 19.04 17.77 -34.44
CA HIS A 887 18.40 16.50 -34.07
C HIS A 887 17.94 15.65 -35.28
N PHE A 888 17.82 16.24 -36.47
CA PHE A 888 17.50 15.53 -37.71
C PHE A 888 18.74 15.05 -38.48
N LEU A 889 19.87 15.77 -38.37
CA LEU A 889 21.14 15.48 -39.06
C LEU A 889 22.10 14.57 -38.28
N LYS A 890 21.92 14.45 -36.95
CA LYS A 890 22.78 13.65 -36.07
C LYS A 890 22.29 12.19 -35.96
N GLU A 891 23.20 11.24 -36.23
CA GLU A 891 22.87 9.84 -36.60
C GLU A 891 21.96 9.73 -37.85
#